data_AF-B8MAJ1-F1
#
_entry.id   AF-B8MAJ1-F1
#
_cell.length_a   1.000
_cell.length_b   1.000
_cell.length_c   1.000
_cell.angle_alpha   90.00
_cell.angle_beta   90.00
_cell.angle_gamma   90.00
#
_symmetry.space_group_name_H-M   'P 1'
#
loop_
_entity.id
_entity.type
_entity.pdbx_description
1 polymer ?
#
loop_
_entity_poly.entity_id
_entity_poly.type
_entity_poly.pdbx_seq_one_letter_code
_entity_poly.pdbx_strand_id
1 'polypeptide(L)'
;MVRLNYTSRKISGVKAGLAVKKDLNKRIPSTPNFRVRDPVLEIDISGKELTDDGFNEFILDLRIALQSASPEYPQGINKLQELHLKGNQLTVNALVELAKIIQLSSRDLKELDVSNNDISIITISDAQKWKYFLQSFSQCCVLKKIDFSGNSLGARGIEILARVYIRSELDFVETVVDSEEDEHLNDLELEETTQRGEHAVVSQATKEVSRRSQTSPSKAHTYTDAEFRRYACTRGLRSVPYLILQDVSMTNGAIIHLAEMIRMHRTPETLLPFLPGGKPLNLPPSEYGAGGIYWLPNDGISELSVRLMKLMEQMQRSIAENESDDELAVDFDEFNFDDLDHEEMERNQEERERRRRHRQALTVNLGRATSQQRIHTLGTEGLRKSVLWHCALRMLAVSRAILLDFTSRPTPVEEELAASKKSRLEQLRRQDATRSSLPVDKRHASPKLNDQLLTGISSQERPLSSSPRCLSTRTVVDGWSTKFDDIPRGALISSLRFDPKSSTFDHMFPAMHHTPENPLLQVNPPPVAAAMPNYPCIIESEHDIKASGHVLKGGKSDTKKDGGVHPSSSSPTTLSCGGKIATTTGNYRSKYQFGLPLHLWRRIIAEAMGVNGILHPDQQMKIVSYAASWGALEAEMSINGAAEHQQLWKILDSIDCFTYKPLS
;
A
#
# COMPACT_ATOMS: atom_id res chain seq x y z
N MET A 1 -11.99 -17.67 -35.96
CA MET A 1 -11.07 -16.70 -35.33
C MET A 1 -10.38 -15.93 -36.44
N VAL A 2 -10.42 -14.59 -36.46
CA VAL A 2 -9.79 -13.77 -37.52
C VAL A 2 -8.65 -12.94 -36.94
N ARG A 3 -7.44 -13.50 -36.96
CA ARG A 3 -6.20 -12.82 -36.56
C ARG A 3 -5.72 -11.88 -37.65
N LEU A 4 -5.65 -10.58 -37.33
CA LEU A 4 -5.08 -9.56 -38.19
C LEU A 4 -3.56 -9.50 -37.95
N ASN A 5 -2.82 -10.42 -38.57
CA ASN A 5 -1.36 -10.47 -38.49
C ASN A 5 -0.70 -9.65 -39.61
N TYR A 6 0.21 -8.76 -39.24
CA TYR A 6 1.00 -7.89 -40.12
C TYR A 6 2.51 -8.14 -40.02
N THR A 7 2.99 -9.00 -39.10
CA THR A 7 4.42 -9.24 -38.83
C THR A 7 5.20 -9.67 -40.09
N SER A 8 4.61 -10.53 -40.92
CA SER A 8 5.18 -11.00 -42.19
C SER A 8 5.06 -10.00 -43.36
N ARG A 9 4.28 -8.91 -43.21
CA ARG A 9 4.09 -7.92 -44.28
C ARG A 9 5.25 -6.91 -44.30
N LYS A 10 5.75 -6.61 -45.49
CA LYS A 10 6.77 -5.59 -45.76
C LYS A 10 6.16 -4.17 -45.80
N ILE A 11 5.61 -3.75 -44.66
CA ILE A 11 5.04 -2.41 -44.41
C ILE A 11 5.51 -1.93 -43.03
N SER A 12 5.75 -0.62 -42.88
CA SER A 12 6.11 0.00 -41.60
C SER A 12 5.56 1.43 -41.49
N GLY A 13 5.64 2.01 -40.29
CA GLY A 13 5.17 3.36 -39.95
C GLY A 13 3.68 3.58 -40.27
N VAL A 14 3.37 4.81 -40.66
CA VAL A 14 2.03 5.27 -41.12
C VAL A 14 1.40 4.31 -42.14
N LYS A 15 2.18 3.68 -43.03
CA LYS A 15 1.65 2.71 -44.03
C LYS A 15 1.18 1.40 -43.39
N ALA A 16 1.78 0.97 -42.28
CA ALA A 16 1.31 -0.18 -41.51
C ALA A 16 0.00 0.18 -40.76
N GLY A 17 -0.06 1.36 -40.14
CA GLY A 17 -1.29 1.88 -39.52
C GLY A 17 -2.47 1.96 -40.50
N LEU A 18 -2.27 2.58 -41.66
CA LEU A 18 -3.27 2.65 -42.73
C LEU A 18 -3.73 1.27 -43.24
N ALA A 19 -2.89 0.23 -43.16
CA ALA A 19 -3.28 -1.14 -43.49
C ALA A 19 -4.24 -1.73 -42.42
N VAL A 20 -3.99 -1.47 -41.13
CA VAL A 20 -4.92 -1.83 -40.04
C VAL A 20 -6.24 -1.09 -40.20
N LYS A 21 -6.19 0.24 -40.42
CA LYS A 21 -7.36 1.09 -40.69
C LYS A 21 -8.24 0.50 -41.80
N LYS A 22 -7.63 0.10 -42.92
CA LYS A 22 -8.32 -0.52 -44.06
C LYS A 22 -8.96 -1.88 -43.76
N ASP A 23 -8.40 -2.67 -42.85
CA ASP A 23 -8.97 -3.95 -42.42
C ASP A 23 -10.01 -3.79 -41.28
N LEU A 24 -9.89 -2.75 -40.43
CA LEU A 24 -10.89 -2.34 -39.43
C LEU A 24 -12.14 -1.69 -40.05
N ASN A 25 -12.00 -0.90 -41.12
CA ASN A 25 -13.15 -0.28 -41.77
C ASN A 25 -14.08 -1.31 -42.46
N LYS A 26 -13.61 -2.56 -42.62
CA LYS A 26 -14.43 -3.71 -43.05
C LYS A 26 -15.20 -4.38 -41.90
N ARG A 27 -15.00 -3.92 -40.66
CA ARG A 27 -15.63 -4.36 -39.40
C ARG A 27 -16.56 -3.29 -38.79
N ILE A 28 -16.60 -2.07 -39.34
CA ILE A 28 -17.49 -0.98 -38.91
C ILE A 28 -18.78 -1.01 -39.75
N PRO A 29 -19.98 -1.09 -39.13
CA PRO A 29 -21.25 -1.02 -39.83
C PRO A 29 -21.44 0.35 -40.52
N SER A 30 -21.32 0.33 -41.84
CA SER A 30 -21.31 1.53 -42.70
C SER A 30 -22.37 1.50 -43.80
N THR A 31 -23.08 0.38 -43.96
CA THR A 31 -24.16 0.18 -44.95
C THR A 31 -25.22 -0.77 -44.37
N PRO A 32 -26.49 -0.71 -44.81
CA PRO A 32 -27.53 -1.63 -44.33
C PRO A 32 -27.28 -3.10 -44.70
N ASN A 33 -26.46 -3.35 -45.74
CA ASN A 33 -26.06 -4.69 -46.16
C ASN A 33 -24.74 -5.16 -45.51
N PHE A 34 -24.34 -4.56 -44.39
CA PHE A 34 -23.11 -4.92 -43.67
C PHE A 34 -23.20 -6.36 -43.12
N ARG A 35 -22.41 -7.27 -43.70
CA ARG A 35 -22.28 -8.63 -43.20
C ARG A 35 -21.35 -8.64 -41.99
N VAL A 36 -21.91 -8.95 -40.81
CA VAL A 36 -21.16 -9.18 -39.58
C VAL A 36 -20.06 -10.22 -39.83
N ARG A 37 -18.84 -9.90 -39.40
CA ARG A 37 -17.68 -10.78 -39.45
C ARG A 37 -17.58 -11.57 -38.15
N ASP A 38 -16.64 -12.51 -38.08
CA ASP A 38 -16.21 -13.10 -36.82
C ASP A 38 -15.94 -12.00 -35.77
N PRO A 39 -16.68 -11.96 -34.64
CA PRO A 39 -16.55 -10.89 -33.67
C PRO A 39 -15.18 -10.89 -32.99
N VAL A 40 -14.50 -12.04 -32.92
CA VAL A 40 -13.19 -12.13 -32.28
C VAL A 40 -12.15 -11.40 -33.13
N LEU A 41 -11.39 -10.53 -32.46
CA LEU A 41 -10.35 -9.70 -33.02
C LEU A 41 -9.04 -9.94 -32.24
N GLU A 42 -8.07 -10.56 -32.92
CA GLU A 42 -6.66 -10.57 -32.51
C GLU A 42 -5.93 -9.61 -33.46
N ILE A 43 -5.13 -8.67 -32.96
CA ILE A 43 -4.30 -7.76 -33.77
C ILE A 43 -2.82 -7.98 -33.42
N ASP A 44 -2.01 -8.25 -34.43
CA ASP A 44 -0.56 -8.46 -34.29
C ASP A 44 0.18 -7.64 -35.33
N ILE A 45 0.67 -6.47 -34.88
CA ILE A 45 1.40 -5.50 -35.69
C ILE A 45 2.82 -5.28 -35.12
N SER A 46 3.39 -6.35 -34.57
CA SER A 46 4.72 -6.36 -33.96
C SER A 46 5.82 -6.06 -34.99
N GLY A 47 6.80 -5.23 -34.60
CA GLY A 47 8.00 -4.94 -35.41
C GLY A 47 7.68 -4.16 -36.70
N LYS A 48 6.90 -3.08 -36.59
CA LYS A 48 6.45 -2.27 -37.75
C LYS A 48 6.78 -0.79 -37.64
N GLU A 49 7.62 -0.37 -36.69
CA GLU A 49 8.13 1.01 -36.61
C GLU A 49 6.99 2.04 -36.66
N LEU A 50 5.83 1.73 -36.05
CA LEU A 50 4.60 2.52 -36.22
C LEU A 50 4.78 4.00 -35.86
N THR A 51 5.54 4.27 -34.79
CA THR A 51 5.51 5.50 -34.00
C THR A 51 4.10 5.86 -33.50
N ASP A 52 4.00 6.92 -32.69
CA ASP A 52 2.70 7.48 -32.30
C ASP A 52 1.85 7.86 -33.55
N ASP A 53 2.46 8.26 -34.67
CA ASP A 53 1.75 8.67 -35.88
C ASP A 53 1.05 7.50 -36.59
N GLY A 54 1.77 6.40 -36.84
CA GLY A 54 1.20 5.20 -37.44
C GLY A 54 0.25 4.45 -36.51
N PHE A 55 0.36 4.66 -35.20
CA PHE A 55 -0.65 4.21 -34.23
C PHE A 55 -1.94 5.05 -34.32
N ASN A 56 -1.81 6.39 -34.39
CA ASN A 56 -2.94 7.31 -34.51
C ASN A 56 -3.79 7.07 -35.77
N GLU A 57 -3.18 6.61 -36.87
CA GLU A 57 -3.87 6.27 -38.12
C GLU A 57 -4.99 5.23 -38.00
N PHE A 58 -4.98 4.36 -36.97
CA PHE A 58 -6.01 3.31 -36.82
C PHE A 58 -6.66 3.25 -35.44
N ILE A 59 -6.12 3.92 -34.41
CA ILE A 59 -6.61 3.77 -33.04
C ILE A 59 -8.04 4.29 -32.85
N LEU A 60 -8.44 5.32 -33.63
CA LEU A 60 -9.80 5.85 -33.62
C LEU A 60 -10.78 4.92 -34.36
N ASP A 61 -10.38 4.34 -35.49
CA ASP A 61 -11.18 3.36 -36.22
C ASP A 61 -11.34 2.05 -35.41
N LEU A 62 -10.32 1.66 -34.63
CA LEU A 62 -10.42 0.55 -33.66
C LEU A 62 -11.44 0.86 -32.56
N ARG A 63 -11.40 2.08 -32.00
CA ARG A 63 -12.40 2.54 -31.02
C ARG A 63 -13.82 2.46 -31.58
N ILE A 64 -14.04 2.96 -32.79
CA ILE A 64 -15.35 2.91 -33.46
C ILE A 64 -15.77 1.47 -33.73
N ALA A 65 -14.86 0.59 -34.17
CA ALA A 65 -15.16 -0.82 -34.39
C ALA A 65 -15.59 -1.56 -33.11
N LEU A 66 -14.98 -1.24 -31.95
CA LEU A 66 -15.34 -1.81 -30.65
C LEU A 66 -16.64 -1.22 -30.07
N GLN A 67 -16.89 0.07 -30.29
CA GLN A 67 -18.15 0.74 -29.92
C GLN A 67 -19.33 0.36 -30.84
N SER A 68 -19.08 -0.27 -31.98
CA SER A 68 -20.12 -0.69 -32.93
C SER A 68 -20.95 -1.85 -32.37
N ALA A 69 -22.20 -1.58 -32.00
CA ALA A 69 -23.21 -2.59 -31.63
C ALA A 69 -24.28 -2.73 -32.72
N SER A 70 -25.08 -3.80 -32.65
CA SER A 70 -26.26 -4.02 -33.51
C SER A 70 -27.37 -4.73 -32.72
N PRO A 71 -28.62 -4.81 -33.22
CA PRO A 71 -29.68 -5.57 -32.55
C PRO A 71 -29.35 -7.06 -32.34
N GLU A 72 -28.55 -7.65 -33.26
CA GLU A 72 -28.06 -9.03 -33.16
C GLU A 72 -26.92 -9.17 -32.13
N TYR A 73 -26.11 -8.12 -31.95
CA TYR A 73 -24.94 -8.08 -31.08
C TYR A 73 -24.98 -6.84 -30.17
N PRO A 74 -25.90 -6.78 -29.19
CA PRO A 74 -26.08 -5.61 -28.33
C PRO A 74 -24.90 -5.37 -27.39
N GLN A 75 -24.08 -6.40 -27.13
CA GLN A 75 -22.83 -6.31 -26.36
C GLN A 75 -21.61 -5.86 -27.21
N GLY A 76 -21.81 -5.47 -28.48
CA GLY A 76 -20.74 -5.09 -29.40
C GLY A 76 -20.43 -6.17 -30.46
N ILE A 77 -20.15 -5.71 -31.68
CA ILE A 77 -19.89 -6.55 -32.87
C ILE A 77 -18.44 -7.04 -32.92
N ASN A 78 -17.49 -6.31 -32.33
CA ASN A 78 -16.07 -6.66 -32.33
C ASN A 78 -15.56 -6.79 -30.89
N LYS A 79 -14.81 -7.86 -30.61
CA LYS A 79 -14.31 -8.25 -29.30
C LYS A 79 -12.80 -8.45 -29.38
N LEU A 80 -12.03 -7.47 -28.90
CA LEU A 80 -10.57 -7.50 -28.93
C LEU A 80 -10.03 -8.41 -27.84
N GLN A 81 -9.41 -9.54 -28.23
CA GLN A 81 -8.87 -10.53 -27.29
C GLN A 81 -7.34 -10.49 -27.18
N GLU A 82 -6.63 -10.17 -28.27
CA GLU A 82 -5.17 -10.03 -28.29
C GLU A 82 -4.78 -8.72 -28.99
N LEU A 83 -3.89 -7.93 -28.39
CA LEU A 83 -3.31 -6.74 -29.01
C LEU A 83 -1.78 -6.71 -28.82
N HIS A 84 -1.04 -7.05 -29.88
CA HIS A 84 0.42 -7.07 -29.89
C HIS A 84 0.97 -5.87 -30.67
N LEU A 85 1.58 -4.95 -29.93
CA LEU A 85 2.17 -3.67 -30.36
C LEU A 85 3.70 -3.64 -30.15
N LYS A 86 4.33 -4.79 -29.93
CA LYS A 86 5.78 -4.93 -29.66
C LYS A 86 6.66 -4.28 -30.73
N GLY A 87 7.75 -3.59 -30.34
CA GLY A 87 8.79 -3.17 -31.30
C GLY A 87 8.35 -2.07 -32.28
N ASN A 88 7.64 -1.04 -31.80
CA ASN A 88 6.95 -0.06 -32.65
C ASN A 88 7.28 1.41 -32.39
N GLN A 89 8.22 1.71 -31.49
CA GLN A 89 8.61 3.10 -31.14
C GLN A 89 7.43 3.94 -30.62
N LEU A 90 6.49 3.29 -29.90
CA LEU A 90 5.36 3.97 -29.26
C LEU A 90 5.83 4.70 -28.00
N THR A 91 5.35 5.93 -27.80
CA THR A 91 5.68 6.70 -26.60
C THR A 91 4.58 6.62 -25.55
N VAL A 92 4.82 7.25 -24.40
CA VAL A 92 3.82 7.45 -23.34
C VAL A 92 2.58 8.25 -23.78
N ASN A 93 2.60 8.90 -24.97
CA ASN A 93 1.41 9.57 -25.52
C ASN A 93 0.41 8.59 -26.12
N ALA A 94 0.86 7.58 -26.89
CA ALA A 94 -0.01 6.54 -27.46
C ALA A 94 -0.83 5.80 -26.38
N LEU A 95 -0.27 5.68 -25.18
CA LEU A 95 -0.93 5.06 -24.02
C LEU A 95 -2.25 5.74 -23.62
N VAL A 96 -2.46 7.02 -23.92
CA VAL A 96 -3.71 7.75 -23.61
C VAL A 96 -4.87 7.26 -24.49
N GLU A 97 -4.61 6.98 -25.77
CA GLU A 97 -5.63 6.43 -26.66
C GLU A 97 -5.78 4.91 -26.49
N LEU A 98 -4.70 4.20 -26.16
CA LEU A 98 -4.69 2.78 -25.81
C LEU A 98 -5.51 2.49 -24.54
N ALA A 99 -5.41 3.33 -23.51
CA ALA A 99 -6.22 3.24 -22.28
C ALA A 99 -7.72 3.17 -22.58
N LYS A 100 -8.19 3.94 -23.56
CA LYS A 100 -9.60 3.96 -23.98
C LYS A 100 -9.99 2.67 -24.73
N ILE A 101 -9.06 2.04 -25.44
CA ILE A 101 -9.27 0.71 -26.05
C ILE A 101 -9.35 -0.37 -24.98
N ILE A 102 -8.48 -0.34 -23.96
CA ILE A 102 -8.49 -1.29 -22.84
C ILE A 102 -9.82 -1.20 -22.07
N GLN A 103 -10.31 0.01 -21.78
CA GLN A 103 -11.62 0.22 -21.14
C GLN A 103 -12.77 -0.41 -21.96
N LEU A 104 -12.79 -0.18 -23.28
CA LEU A 104 -13.79 -0.77 -24.18
C LEU A 104 -13.66 -2.29 -24.34
N SER A 105 -12.45 -2.84 -24.15
CA SER A 105 -12.13 -4.27 -24.31
C SER A 105 -12.07 -5.02 -22.97
N SER A 106 -12.49 -4.39 -21.87
CA SER A 106 -12.28 -4.87 -20.50
C SER A 106 -12.87 -6.26 -20.21
N ARG A 107 -13.90 -6.67 -20.94
CA ARG A 107 -14.52 -8.01 -20.85
C ARG A 107 -13.94 -9.05 -21.81
N ASP A 108 -13.09 -8.65 -22.76
CA ASP A 108 -12.63 -9.53 -23.84
C ASP A 108 -11.10 -9.66 -23.93
N LEU A 109 -10.34 -8.65 -23.49
CA LEU A 109 -8.89 -8.57 -23.65
C LEU A 109 -8.15 -9.57 -22.76
N LYS A 110 -7.47 -10.52 -23.38
CA LYS A 110 -6.70 -11.61 -22.74
C LYS A 110 -5.20 -11.35 -22.74
N GLU A 111 -4.67 -10.70 -23.78
CA GLU A 111 -3.24 -10.39 -23.89
C GLU A 111 -3.00 -8.97 -24.44
N LEU A 112 -2.06 -8.26 -23.80
CA LEU A 112 -1.52 -7.00 -24.28
C LEU A 112 0.02 -7.04 -24.26
N ASP A 113 0.65 -6.92 -25.43
CA ASP A 113 2.11 -6.76 -25.55
C ASP A 113 2.42 -5.34 -26.05
N VAL A 114 3.05 -4.52 -25.20
CA VAL A 114 3.59 -3.20 -25.55
C VAL A 114 5.10 -3.13 -25.34
N SER A 115 5.77 -4.29 -25.32
CA SER A 115 7.19 -4.40 -25.07
C SER A 115 8.05 -3.78 -26.18
N ASN A 116 9.30 -3.42 -25.87
CA ASN A 116 10.29 -2.90 -26.82
C ASN A 116 9.77 -1.64 -27.54
N ASN A 117 9.36 -0.65 -26.76
CA ASN A 117 8.85 0.65 -27.21
C ASN A 117 9.53 1.78 -26.41
N ASP A 118 9.30 3.04 -26.79
CA ASP A 118 9.95 4.22 -26.22
C ASP A 118 9.18 4.81 -25.03
N ILE A 119 8.48 3.95 -24.26
CA ILE A 119 7.70 4.38 -23.09
C ILE A 119 8.66 4.70 -21.94
N SER A 120 8.84 6.00 -21.67
CA SER A 120 9.68 6.50 -20.57
C SER A 120 8.94 7.50 -19.68
N ILE A 121 9.12 7.39 -18.36
CA ILE A 121 8.30 8.11 -17.36
C ILE A 121 9.10 9.23 -16.68
N ILE A 122 9.53 10.21 -17.48
CA ILE A 122 10.50 11.23 -17.08
C ILE A 122 9.84 12.47 -16.46
N THR A 123 8.78 13.01 -17.06
CA THR A 123 8.11 14.23 -16.58
C THR A 123 6.95 13.94 -15.64
N ILE A 124 6.27 15.00 -15.16
CA ILE A 124 5.00 14.90 -14.42
C ILE A 124 3.84 14.55 -15.36
N SER A 125 3.89 15.02 -16.63
CA SER A 125 2.87 14.69 -17.62
C SER A 125 2.90 13.20 -17.97
N ASP A 126 4.09 12.62 -18.13
CA ASP A 126 4.25 11.20 -18.48
C ASP A 126 3.80 10.30 -17.32
N ALA A 127 4.08 10.71 -16.09
CA ALA A 127 3.56 10.09 -14.88
C ALA A 127 2.01 10.11 -14.82
N GLN A 128 1.36 11.19 -15.29
CA GLN A 128 -0.10 11.27 -15.38
C GLN A 128 -0.67 10.35 -16.47
N LYS A 129 -0.07 10.35 -17.68
CA LYS A 129 -0.47 9.46 -18.80
C LYS A 129 -0.30 7.98 -18.42
N TRP A 130 0.85 7.62 -17.84
CA TRP A 130 1.14 6.26 -17.34
C TRP A 130 0.16 5.83 -16.25
N LYS A 131 -0.12 6.69 -15.28
CA LYS A 131 -1.14 6.41 -14.26
C LYS A 131 -2.54 6.21 -14.89
N TYR A 132 -2.95 7.07 -15.81
CA TYR A 132 -4.25 6.95 -16.50
C TYR A 132 -4.36 5.64 -17.29
N PHE A 133 -3.30 5.26 -18.01
CA PHE A 133 -3.18 3.98 -18.69
C PHE A 133 -3.26 2.80 -17.72
N LEU A 134 -2.53 2.81 -16.61
CA LEU A 134 -2.62 1.74 -15.60
C LEU A 134 -3.99 1.67 -14.91
N GLN A 135 -4.70 2.79 -14.76
CA GLN A 135 -6.08 2.81 -14.24
C GLN A 135 -7.11 2.26 -15.24
N SER A 136 -6.80 2.16 -16.54
CA SER A 136 -7.70 1.61 -17.56
C SER A 136 -8.00 0.12 -17.35
N PHE A 137 -7.08 -0.62 -16.74
CA PHE A 137 -7.21 -2.04 -16.45
C PHE A 137 -8.17 -2.36 -15.29
N SER A 138 -8.67 -1.35 -14.56
CA SER A 138 -9.48 -1.54 -13.34
C SER A 138 -10.74 -2.41 -13.49
N GLN A 139 -11.28 -2.57 -14.70
CA GLN A 139 -12.41 -3.46 -15.00
C GLN A 139 -12.03 -4.66 -15.89
N CYS A 140 -10.75 -4.89 -16.16
CA CYS A 140 -10.29 -6.04 -16.95
C CYS A 140 -10.46 -7.33 -16.15
N CYS A 141 -11.34 -8.24 -16.60
CA CYS A 141 -11.69 -9.48 -15.88
C CYS A 141 -11.28 -10.79 -16.58
N VAL A 142 -10.73 -10.73 -17.80
CA VAL A 142 -10.25 -11.92 -18.54
C VAL A 142 -8.78 -11.83 -18.97
N LEU A 143 -8.06 -10.82 -18.44
CA LEU A 143 -6.71 -10.45 -18.86
C LEU A 143 -5.65 -11.35 -18.23
N LYS A 144 -4.95 -12.12 -19.07
CA LYS A 144 -3.97 -13.12 -18.66
C LYS A 144 -2.52 -12.63 -18.66
N LYS A 145 -2.16 -11.77 -19.61
CA LYS A 145 -0.79 -11.32 -19.83
C LYS A 145 -0.75 -9.83 -20.11
N ILE A 146 0.15 -9.11 -19.42
CA ILE A 146 0.63 -7.80 -19.86
C ILE A 146 2.16 -7.83 -19.98
N ASP A 147 2.68 -7.44 -21.14
CA ASP A 147 4.10 -7.34 -21.42
C ASP A 147 4.55 -5.88 -21.54
N PHE A 148 5.36 -5.42 -20.58
CA PHE A 148 5.97 -4.09 -20.57
C PHE A 148 7.48 -4.13 -20.86
N SER A 149 8.06 -5.30 -21.19
CA SER A 149 9.51 -5.47 -21.25
C SER A 149 10.22 -4.52 -22.22
N GLY A 150 11.48 -4.17 -21.97
CA GLY A 150 12.28 -3.31 -22.86
C GLY A 150 11.71 -1.89 -23.05
N ASN A 151 11.12 -1.30 -22.00
CA ASN A 151 10.62 0.08 -21.97
C ASN A 151 11.24 0.82 -20.78
N SER A 152 11.79 2.02 -20.95
CA SER A 152 12.50 2.76 -19.89
C SER A 152 11.59 3.40 -18.83
N LEU A 153 10.79 2.58 -18.13
CA LEU A 153 9.84 2.97 -17.09
C LEU A 153 10.54 3.61 -15.88
N GLY A 154 11.66 3.04 -15.45
CA GLY A 154 12.47 3.51 -14.34
C GLY A 154 11.76 3.54 -12.98
N ALA A 155 12.43 4.08 -11.96
CA ALA A 155 11.93 4.12 -10.58
C ALA A 155 10.53 4.74 -10.46
N ARG A 156 10.26 5.84 -11.19
CA ARG A 156 8.95 6.50 -11.17
C ARG A 156 7.86 5.66 -11.84
N GLY A 157 8.16 5.01 -12.97
CA GLY A 157 7.20 4.13 -13.64
C GLY A 157 6.79 2.96 -12.75
N ILE A 158 7.76 2.35 -12.05
CA ILE A 158 7.52 1.23 -11.12
C ILE A 158 6.83 1.68 -9.83
N GLU A 159 7.17 2.85 -9.25
CA GLU A 159 6.43 3.39 -8.09
C GLU A 159 4.95 3.65 -8.42
N ILE A 160 4.67 4.20 -9.61
CA ILE A 160 3.30 4.45 -10.07
C ILE A 160 2.59 3.12 -10.34
N LEU A 161 3.27 2.14 -10.94
CA LEU A 161 2.74 0.79 -11.13
C LEU A 161 2.34 0.16 -9.79
N ALA A 162 3.24 0.12 -8.81
CA ALA A 162 2.96 -0.40 -7.47
C ALA A 162 1.77 0.32 -6.81
N ARG A 163 1.68 1.64 -6.94
CA ARG A 163 0.59 2.46 -6.37
C ARG A 163 -0.77 2.28 -7.03
N VAL A 164 -0.83 1.88 -8.29
CA VAL A 164 -2.10 1.52 -8.97
C VAL A 164 -2.41 0.05 -8.72
N TYR A 165 -1.42 -0.83 -8.83
CA TYR A 165 -1.53 -2.27 -8.59
C TYR A 165 -2.03 -2.59 -7.17
N ILE A 166 -1.42 -2.04 -6.13
CA ILE A 166 -1.80 -2.33 -4.72
C ILE A 166 -3.19 -1.74 -4.36
N ARG A 167 -3.68 -0.78 -5.14
CA ARG A 167 -5.05 -0.23 -5.06
C ARG A 167 -6.01 -0.84 -6.08
N SER A 168 -5.56 -1.82 -6.87
CA SER A 168 -6.47 -2.69 -7.60
C SER A 168 -7.26 -3.48 -6.59
N GLU A 169 -8.57 -3.45 -6.75
CA GLU A 169 -9.43 -4.51 -6.21
C GLU A 169 -8.92 -5.87 -6.71
N LEU A 170 -9.17 -6.89 -5.91
CA LEU A 170 -9.09 -8.32 -6.24
C LEU A 170 -9.98 -8.96 -5.20
N ASP A 171 -11.22 -9.24 -5.58
CA ASP A 171 -12.31 -9.57 -4.66
C ASP A 171 -12.88 -10.92 -5.08
N PHE A 172 -12.31 -11.97 -4.50
CA PHE A 172 -12.85 -13.32 -4.65
C PHE A 172 -14.17 -13.37 -3.90
N VAL A 173 -15.23 -12.89 -4.55
CA VAL A 173 -16.61 -13.24 -4.18
C VAL A 173 -16.62 -14.75 -4.22
N GLU A 174 -16.66 -15.36 -3.04
CA GLU A 174 -16.97 -16.78 -2.91
C GLU A 174 -18.26 -16.98 -3.69
N THR A 175 -18.18 -17.75 -4.78
CA THR A 175 -19.40 -18.28 -5.37
C THR A 175 -20.01 -19.11 -4.26
N VAL A 176 -21.04 -18.57 -3.62
CA VAL A 176 -22.07 -19.39 -2.98
C VAL A 176 -22.43 -20.39 -4.06
N VAL A 177 -21.90 -21.60 -3.90
CA VAL A 177 -22.41 -22.74 -4.61
C VAL A 177 -23.79 -22.85 -4.01
N ASP A 178 -24.79 -22.36 -4.73
CA ASP A 178 -26.17 -22.74 -4.47
C ASP A 178 -26.12 -24.26 -4.47
N SER A 179 -26.18 -24.83 -3.28
CA SER A 179 -26.01 -26.25 -3.05
C SER A 179 -27.28 -26.89 -3.58
N GLU A 180 -27.26 -27.18 -4.90
CA GLU A 180 -28.37 -27.81 -5.61
C GLU A 180 -28.84 -28.98 -4.76
N GLU A 181 -30.11 -28.94 -4.38
CA GLU A 181 -30.66 -29.81 -3.37
C GLU A 181 -30.59 -31.24 -3.91
N ASP A 182 -29.60 -32.01 -3.45
CA ASP A 182 -29.49 -33.46 -3.63
C ASP A 182 -30.62 -34.15 -2.83
N GLU A 183 -31.86 -33.89 -3.24
CA GLU A 183 -33.04 -34.64 -2.84
C GLU A 183 -32.95 -36.05 -3.41
N HIS A 184 -32.17 -36.87 -2.70
CA HIS A 184 -32.36 -38.31 -2.62
C HIS A 184 -33.83 -38.61 -2.26
N LEU A 185 -34.73 -38.73 -3.24
CA LEU A 185 -36.01 -39.41 -3.10
C LEU A 185 -36.62 -39.75 -4.47
N ASN A 186 -36.34 -40.96 -4.97
CA ASN A 186 -37.33 -41.94 -5.46
C ASN A 186 -36.60 -43.15 -6.07
N ASP A 187 -36.03 -43.98 -5.19
CA ASP A 187 -35.92 -45.41 -5.45
C ASP A 187 -37.30 -46.04 -5.20
N LEU A 188 -37.86 -46.75 -6.18
CA LEU A 188 -38.87 -47.80 -6.01
C LEU A 188 -39.21 -48.48 -7.36
N GLU A 189 -38.97 -49.79 -7.41
CA GLU A 189 -39.65 -50.82 -8.22
C GLU A 189 -40.01 -50.55 -9.70
N LEU A 190 -39.32 -51.27 -10.60
CA LEU A 190 -39.97 -52.42 -11.23
C LEU A 190 -38.97 -53.53 -11.58
N GLU A 191 -39.21 -54.75 -11.12
CA GLU A 191 -38.50 -55.94 -11.60
C GLU A 191 -39.03 -56.37 -12.98
N GLU A 192 -38.16 -56.86 -13.86
CA GLU A 192 -38.48 -58.14 -14.52
C GLU A 192 -37.23 -58.94 -14.91
N THR A 193 -37.34 -60.26 -14.82
CA THR A 193 -36.23 -61.22 -14.89
C THR A 193 -35.81 -61.57 -16.32
N THR A 194 -34.51 -61.82 -16.54
CA THR A 194 -34.10 -63.03 -17.28
C THR A 194 -32.73 -63.53 -16.79
N GLN A 195 -32.51 -64.84 -16.88
CA GLN A 195 -31.39 -65.55 -16.25
C GLN A 195 -30.21 -65.81 -17.19
N ARG A 196 -29.09 -66.24 -16.56
CA ARG A 196 -28.19 -67.35 -16.94
C ARG A 196 -26.85 -67.00 -17.60
N GLY A 197 -25.76 -67.40 -16.95
CA GLY A 197 -24.40 -67.42 -17.52
C GLY A 197 -23.30 -67.48 -16.46
N GLU A 198 -22.91 -68.67 -16.02
CA GLU A 198 -21.73 -68.86 -15.17
C GLU A 198 -20.44 -68.72 -15.99
N HIS A 199 -19.41 -68.06 -15.45
CA HIS A 199 -18.04 -68.58 -15.31
C HIS A 199 -17.15 -67.56 -14.56
N ALA A 200 -15.94 -67.97 -14.18
CA ALA A 200 -15.15 -67.35 -13.10
C ALA A 200 -13.78 -66.82 -13.57
N VAL A 201 -12.94 -66.46 -12.58
CA VAL A 201 -11.47 -66.20 -12.64
C VAL A 201 -11.03 -64.73 -12.79
N VAL A 202 -10.60 -64.17 -11.66
CA VAL A 202 -9.40 -63.34 -11.41
C VAL A 202 -8.95 -62.34 -12.50
N SER A 203 -8.90 -61.05 -12.12
CA SER A 203 -7.69 -60.21 -12.26
C SER A 203 -7.77 -58.93 -11.41
N GLN A 204 -6.66 -58.57 -10.76
CA GLN A 204 -6.46 -57.24 -10.19
C GLN A 204 -6.05 -56.27 -11.31
N ALA A 205 -6.64 -55.07 -11.35
CA ALA A 205 -6.16 -53.97 -12.18
C ALA A 205 -6.49 -52.62 -11.54
N THR A 206 -5.48 -51.75 -11.42
CA THR A 206 -5.61 -50.39 -10.88
C THR A 206 -6.42 -49.49 -11.82
N LYS A 207 -7.45 -48.82 -11.29
CA LYS A 207 -8.17 -47.76 -12.03
C LYS A 207 -7.34 -46.47 -12.08
N GLU A 208 -6.51 -46.31 -13.10
CA GLU A 208 -6.06 -44.97 -13.51
C GLU A 208 -7.27 -44.17 -14.03
N VAL A 209 -7.62 -43.07 -13.35
CA VAL A 209 -8.71 -42.18 -13.78
C VAL A 209 -8.21 -41.26 -14.89
N SER A 210 -8.12 -41.82 -16.10
CA SER A 210 -7.74 -41.08 -17.32
C SER A 210 -8.79 -40.02 -17.67
N ARG A 211 -8.66 -38.81 -17.12
CA ARG A 211 -9.44 -37.61 -17.52
C ARG A 211 -9.01 -37.15 -18.92
N ARG A 212 -9.43 -37.91 -19.94
CA ARG A 212 -9.13 -37.71 -21.36
C ARG A 212 -9.93 -36.52 -21.91
N SER A 213 -9.43 -35.31 -21.66
CA SER A 213 -10.01 -34.05 -22.12
C SER A 213 -10.13 -33.99 -23.65
N GLN A 214 -11.36 -34.12 -24.17
CA GLN A 214 -11.63 -34.04 -25.60
C GLN A 214 -11.56 -32.58 -26.09
N THR A 215 -10.43 -32.21 -26.71
CA THR A 215 -10.25 -30.90 -27.34
C THR A 215 -11.05 -30.80 -28.65
N SER A 216 -12.34 -30.51 -28.53
CA SER A 216 -13.20 -30.18 -29.68
C SER A 216 -12.81 -28.82 -30.28
N PRO A 217 -12.96 -28.61 -31.61
CA PRO A 217 -12.46 -27.40 -32.27
C PRO A 217 -13.25 -26.16 -31.85
N SER A 218 -12.53 -25.09 -31.54
CA SER A 218 -13.08 -23.85 -30.96
C SER A 218 -14.05 -23.11 -31.88
N LYS A 219 -15.35 -23.32 -31.67
CA LYS A 219 -16.38 -22.32 -32.02
C LYS A 219 -16.11 -21.03 -31.22
N ALA A 220 -16.52 -19.88 -31.73
CA ALA A 220 -16.32 -18.59 -31.07
C ALA A 220 -17.21 -18.49 -29.82
N HIS A 221 -16.67 -18.94 -28.68
CA HIS A 221 -17.40 -18.96 -27.41
C HIS A 221 -17.53 -17.52 -26.88
N THR A 222 -18.76 -16.99 -26.89
CA THR A 222 -19.12 -15.82 -26.09
C THR A 222 -19.53 -16.33 -24.72
N TYR A 223 -18.84 -15.85 -23.69
CA TYR A 223 -19.11 -16.21 -22.30
C TYR A 223 -20.53 -15.79 -21.91
N THR A 224 -21.19 -16.66 -21.13
CA THR A 224 -22.47 -16.38 -20.48
C THR A 224 -22.32 -15.31 -19.40
N ASP A 225 -23.43 -14.70 -19.01
CA ASP A 225 -23.45 -13.70 -17.94
C ASP A 225 -23.12 -14.31 -16.55
N ALA A 226 -23.26 -15.63 -16.40
CA ALA A 226 -22.82 -16.38 -15.22
C ALA A 226 -21.29 -16.58 -15.21
N GLU A 227 -20.68 -16.99 -16.33
CA GLU A 227 -19.22 -17.04 -16.48
C GLU A 227 -18.59 -15.65 -16.29
N PHE A 228 -19.20 -14.60 -16.86
CA PHE A 228 -18.72 -13.24 -16.65
C PHE A 228 -18.80 -12.80 -15.18
N ARG A 229 -19.80 -13.24 -14.41
CA ARG A 229 -19.84 -13.01 -12.96
C ARG A 229 -18.70 -13.72 -12.24
N ARG A 230 -18.44 -15.00 -12.56
CA ARG A 230 -17.29 -15.76 -12.02
C ARG A 230 -15.94 -15.11 -12.35
N TYR A 231 -15.76 -14.59 -13.58
CA TYR A 231 -14.52 -13.91 -13.97
C TYR A 231 -14.40 -12.49 -13.39
N ALA A 232 -15.54 -11.81 -13.11
CA ALA A 232 -15.55 -10.46 -12.55
C ALA A 232 -15.01 -10.36 -11.11
N CYS A 233 -15.03 -11.46 -10.35
CA CYS A 233 -14.34 -11.60 -9.06
C CYS A 233 -12.84 -11.25 -9.19
N THR A 234 -12.22 -11.64 -10.31
CA THR A 234 -10.82 -11.36 -10.62
C THR A 234 -10.67 -10.23 -11.63
N ARG A 235 -11.10 -9.01 -11.25
CA ARG A 235 -10.87 -7.79 -12.04
C ARG A 235 -9.61 -7.02 -11.64
N GLY A 236 -9.06 -6.25 -12.58
CA GLY A 236 -8.04 -5.23 -12.31
C GLY A 236 -6.63 -5.58 -12.79
N LEU A 237 -5.61 -5.04 -12.11
CA LEU A 237 -4.20 -5.39 -12.35
C LEU A 237 -3.72 -6.56 -11.46
N ARG A 238 -4.36 -6.75 -10.29
CA ARG A 238 -3.98 -7.82 -9.35
C ARG A 238 -4.46 -9.21 -9.75
N SER A 239 -5.42 -9.29 -10.67
CA SER A 239 -5.92 -10.54 -11.24
C SER A 239 -5.12 -11.07 -12.43
N VAL A 240 -4.24 -10.26 -13.02
CA VAL A 240 -3.45 -10.65 -14.20
C VAL A 240 -2.36 -11.64 -13.76
N PRO A 241 -2.41 -12.93 -14.14
CA PRO A 241 -1.45 -13.95 -13.70
C PRO A 241 -0.01 -13.68 -14.13
N TYR A 242 0.19 -12.99 -15.26
CA TYR A 242 1.53 -12.78 -15.84
C TYR A 242 1.79 -11.31 -16.18
N LEU A 243 2.67 -10.69 -15.39
CA LEU A 243 3.12 -9.31 -15.55
C LEU A 243 4.62 -9.30 -15.85
N ILE A 244 5.02 -8.83 -17.04
CA ILE A 244 6.42 -8.89 -17.49
C ILE A 244 7.05 -7.50 -17.46
N LEU A 245 8.13 -7.39 -16.68
CA LEU A 245 8.86 -6.17 -16.32
C LEU A 245 10.38 -6.35 -16.54
N GLN A 246 10.76 -7.09 -17.59
CA GLN A 246 12.16 -7.32 -17.97
C GLN A 246 12.74 -6.08 -18.67
N ASP A 247 13.99 -5.72 -18.38
CA ASP A 247 14.71 -4.60 -19.01
C ASP A 247 13.94 -3.25 -19.00
N VAL A 248 13.25 -2.96 -17.89
CA VAL A 248 12.44 -1.74 -17.72
C VAL A 248 13.22 -0.55 -17.10
N SER A 249 14.55 -0.61 -17.17
CA SER A 249 15.49 0.36 -16.57
C SER A 249 15.26 0.59 -15.07
N MET A 250 14.87 -0.44 -14.31
CA MET A 250 14.56 -0.32 -12.89
C MET A 250 15.82 -0.09 -12.03
N THR A 251 15.66 0.65 -10.92
CA THR A 251 16.73 0.95 -9.96
C THR A 251 16.60 0.13 -8.67
N ASN A 252 17.56 0.26 -7.75
CA ASN A 252 17.49 -0.35 -6.42
C ASN A 252 16.31 0.20 -5.59
N GLY A 253 15.92 1.46 -5.80
CA GLY A 253 14.70 2.04 -5.26
C GLY A 253 13.43 1.45 -5.86
N ALA A 254 13.39 1.23 -7.18
CA ALA A 254 12.27 0.61 -7.86
C ALA A 254 11.93 -0.79 -7.31
N ILE A 255 12.96 -1.56 -6.96
CA ILE A 255 12.83 -2.89 -6.36
C ILE A 255 12.06 -2.87 -5.02
N ILE A 256 12.19 -1.82 -4.20
CA ILE A 256 11.42 -1.70 -2.95
C ILE A 256 9.92 -1.59 -3.25
N HIS A 257 9.55 -0.90 -4.33
CA HIS A 257 8.16 -0.75 -4.74
C HIS A 257 7.61 -2.03 -5.38
N LEU A 258 8.44 -2.75 -6.14
CA LEU A 258 8.10 -4.03 -6.77
C LEU A 258 7.97 -5.19 -5.77
N ALA A 259 8.79 -5.19 -4.71
CA ALA A 259 8.73 -6.18 -3.64
C ALA A 259 7.36 -6.18 -2.92
N GLU A 260 6.77 -5.00 -2.69
CA GLU A 260 5.41 -4.87 -2.15
C GLU A 260 4.32 -5.34 -3.14
N MET A 261 4.57 -5.30 -4.46
CA MET A 261 3.67 -5.91 -5.45
C MET A 261 3.71 -7.44 -5.36
N ILE A 262 4.90 -8.04 -5.34
CA ILE A 262 5.08 -9.50 -5.21
C ILE A 262 4.43 -10.01 -3.91
N ARG A 263 4.64 -9.32 -2.79
CA ARG A 263 4.03 -9.63 -1.49
C ARG A 263 2.48 -9.63 -1.51
N MET A 264 1.85 -9.00 -2.50
CA MET A 264 0.39 -8.91 -2.66
C MET A 264 -0.16 -9.59 -3.92
N HIS A 265 0.70 -10.29 -4.68
CA HIS A 265 0.32 -11.04 -5.87
C HIS A 265 -0.07 -12.47 -5.50
N ARG A 266 -1.21 -12.91 -6.02
CA ARG A 266 -1.63 -14.32 -6.02
C ARG A 266 -0.91 -15.02 -7.18
N THR A 267 -0.48 -16.26 -7.00
CA THR A 267 0.34 -16.96 -8.01
C THR A 267 -0.50 -17.33 -9.25
N PRO A 268 0.11 -17.62 -10.40
CA PRO A 268 -0.63 -17.96 -11.62
C PRO A 268 -1.58 -19.15 -11.44
N GLU A 269 -1.20 -20.13 -10.64
CA GLU A 269 -1.97 -21.34 -10.32
C GLU A 269 -3.28 -20.99 -9.60
N THR A 270 -3.24 -19.99 -8.72
CA THR A 270 -4.42 -19.49 -7.98
C THR A 270 -5.29 -18.52 -8.80
N LEU A 271 -4.74 -17.86 -9.83
CA LEU A 271 -5.47 -16.88 -10.64
C LEU A 271 -6.09 -17.48 -11.92
N LEU A 272 -5.40 -18.42 -12.58
CA LEU A 272 -5.89 -19.02 -13.83
C LEU A 272 -7.24 -19.76 -13.73
N PRO A 273 -7.64 -20.40 -12.61
CA PRO A 273 -8.97 -21.03 -12.44
C PRO A 273 -10.17 -20.04 -12.47
N PHE A 274 -9.89 -18.74 -12.34
CA PHE A 274 -10.86 -17.65 -12.42
C PHE A 274 -10.82 -16.91 -13.77
N LEU A 275 -10.11 -17.46 -14.76
CA LEU A 275 -9.96 -16.87 -16.10
C LEU A 275 -10.36 -17.91 -17.17
N PRO A 276 -10.93 -17.47 -18.31
CA PRO A 276 -11.41 -18.40 -19.32
C PRO A 276 -10.28 -19.26 -19.92
N GLY A 277 -10.57 -20.53 -20.21
CA GLY A 277 -9.63 -21.45 -20.85
C GLY A 277 -9.07 -20.94 -22.18
N GLY A 278 -7.87 -21.40 -22.58
CA GLY A 278 -7.23 -20.93 -23.81
C GLY A 278 -5.92 -21.64 -24.16
N LYS A 279 -5.25 -21.13 -25.20
CA LYS A 279 -3.91 -21.54 -25.63
C LYS A 279 -2.90 -21.33 -24.48
N PRO A 280 -1.81 -22.10 -24.38
CA PRO A 280 -0.68 -21.74 -23.52
C PRO A 280 -0.08 -20.40 -23.99
N LEU A 281 0.29 -19.56 -23.03
CA LEU A 281 0.82 -18.22 -23.28
C LEU A 281 2.31 -18.28 -23.63
N ASN A 282 2.77 -17.35 -24.46
CA ASN A 282 4.21 -17.19 -24.71
C ASN A 282 4.83 -16.36 -23.57
N LEU A 283 5.45 -17.05 -22.61
CA LEU A 283 6.09 -16.49 -21.42
C LEU A 283 7.63 -16.53 -21.53
N PRO A 284 8.37 -15.62 -20.86
CA PRO A 284 9.82 -15.63 -20.89
C PRO A 284 10.40 -16.92 -20.27
N PRO A 285 11.42 -17.55 -20.89
CA PRO A 285 12.10 -18.71 -20.31
C PRO A 285 12.99 -18.25 -19.13
N SER A 286 12.44 -18.28 -17.92
CA SER A 286 13.07 -17.74 -16.71
C SER A 286 12.68 -18.53 -15.47
N GLU A 287 13.67 -18.89 -14.65
CA GLU A 287 13.46 -19.42 -13.29
C GLU A 287 12.85 -18.36 -12.34
N TYR A 288 13.06 -17.08 -12.67
CA TYR A 288 12.57 -15.91 -11.92
C TYR A 288 11.22 -15.46 -12.46
N GLY A 289 10.30 -15.11 -11.58
CA GLY A 289 8.91 -14.78 -11.94
C GLY A 289 7.94 -15.96 -11.94
N ALA A 290 8.31 -17.12 -11.38
CA ALA A 290 7.38 -18.23 -11.12
C ALA A 290 6.13 -17.79 -10.32
N GLY A 291 6.26 -16.77 -9.46
CA GLY A 291 5.13 -16.15 -8.74
C GLY A 291 4.25 -15.20 -9.57
N GLY A 292 4.43 -15.12 -10.89
CA GLY A 292 3.61 -14.35 -11.85
C GLY A 292 4.21 -13.02 -12.35
N ILE A 293 5.12 -12.40 -11.58
CA ILE A 293 5.79 -11.15 -11.96
C ILE A 293 7.23 -11.45 -12.45
N TYR A 294 7.50 -11.27 -13.74
CA TYR A 294 8.83 -11.48 -14.33
C TYR A 294 9.66 -10.19 -14.28
N TRP A 295 10.73 -10.16 -13.48
CA TRP A 295 11.52 -8.95 -13.17
C TRP A 295 13.02 -9.06 -13.52
N LEU A 296 13.45 -10.15 -14.17
CA LEU A 296 14.81 -10.37 -14.65
C LEU A 296 14.79 -10.82 -16.13
N PRO A 297 15.72 -10.37 -16.99
CA PRO A 297 16.85 -9.46 -16.73
C PRO A 297 16.43 -8.01 -16.42
N ASN A 298 17.35 -7.25 -15.82
CA ASN A 298 17.30 -5.80 -15.56
C ASN A 298 18.68 -5.34 -15.04
N ASP A 299 19.54 -4.79 -15.88
CA ASP A 299 20.97 -4.54 -15.54
C ASP A 299 21.23 -3.51 -14.43
N GLY A 300 20.23 -2.74 -14.01
CA GLY A 300 20.35 -1.66 -13.01
C GLY A 300 20.32 -2.08 -11.53
N ILE A 301 20.23 -3.38 -11.23
CA ILE A 301 19.91 -3.89 -9.88
C ILE A 301 21.10 -4.56 -9.19
N SER A 302 21.30 -4.25 -7.91
CA SER A 302 22.36 -4.83 -7.07
C SER A 302 22.06 -6.25 -6.57
N GLU A 303 23.09 -6.94 -6.09
CA GLU A 303 22.94 -8.24 -5.41
C GLU A 303 21.98 -8.16 -4.20
N LEU A 304 21.95 -7.03 -3.48
CA LEU A 304 21.03 -6.80 -2.37
C LEU A 304 19.57 -6.74 -2.84
N SER A 305 19.31 -6.10 -3.98
CA SER A 305 18.02 -6.11 -4.66
C SER A 305 17.60 -7.52 -5.06
N VAL A 306 18.49 -8.27 -5.73
CA VAL A 306 18.24 -9.66 -6.15
C VAL A 306 17.97 -10.57 -4.95
N ARG A 307 18.71 -10.38 -3.84
CA ARG A 307 18.51 -11.11 -2.59
C ARG A 307 17.17 -10.79 -1.94
N LEU A 308 16.76 -9.52 -1.90
CA LEU A 308 15.46 -9.11 -1.35
C LEU A 308 14.31 -9.75 -2.14
N MET A 309 14.37 -9.71 -3.47
CA MET A 309 13.35 -10.31 -4.34
C MET A 309 13.29 -11.83 -4.19
N LYS A 310 14.44 -12.53 -4.15
CA LYS A 310 14.50 -13.97 -3.87
C LYS A 310 13.88 -14.35 -2.53
N LEU A 311 14.08 -13.54 -1.48
CA LEU A 311 13.44 -13.75 -0.17
C LEU A 311 11.92 -13.48 -0.21
N MET A 312 11.44 -12.51 -1.01
CA MET A 312 10.01 -12.28 -1.24
C MET A 312 9.37 -13.48 -1.98
N GLU A 313 9.97 -13.97 -3.05
CA GLU A 313 9.49 -15.15 -3.82
C GLU A 313 9.53 -16.45 -3.00
N GLN A 314 10.45 -16.58 -2.03
CA GLN A 314 10.47 -17.69 -1.08
C GLN A 314 9.36 -17.56 -0.03
N MET A 315 9.12 -16.35 0.49
CA MET A 315 8.01 -16.09 1.42
C MET A 315 6.65 -16.33 0.76
N GLN A 316 6.45 -15.87 -0.48
CA GLN A 316 5.21 -16.04 -1.24
C GLN A 316 4.89 -17.53 -1.48
N ARG A 317 5.87 -18.32 -1.92
CA ARG A 317 5.72 -19.78 -2.08
C ARG A 317 5.40 -20.47 -0.76
N SER A 318 6.15 -20.14 0.30
CA SER A 318 5.89 -20.71 1.61
C SER A 318 4.47 -20.41 2.10
N ILE A 319 3.95 -19.18 1.89
CA ILE A 319 2.55 -18.87 2.23
C ILE A 319 1.57 -19.80 1.48
N ALA A 320 1.71 -19.94 0.16
CA ALA A 320 0.85 -20.80 -0.64
C ALA A 320 0.91 -22.29 -0.23
N GLU A 321 2.11 -22.81 0.10
CA GLU A 321 2.29 -24.18 0.60
C GLU A 321 1.46 -24.46 1.86
N ASN A 322 1.35 -23.49 2.79
CA ASN A 322 0.53 -23.67 4.00
C ASN A 322 -0.97 -23.52 3.74
N GLU A 323 -1.37 -22.62 2.83
CA GLU A 323 -2.78 -22.50 2.42
C GLU A 323 -3.31 -23.86 1.92
N SER A 324 -2.48 -24.69 1.26
CA SER A 324 -2.83 -26.08 0.89
C SER A 324 -2.63 -27.15 1.97
N ASP A 325 -1.79 -26.92 2.98
CA ASP A 325 -1.61 -27.87 4.10
C ASP A 325 -2.81 -27.84 5.07
N ASP A 326 -3.33 -26.64 5.33
CA ASP A 326 -4.35 -26.40 6.36
C ASP A 326 -5.74 -26.89 5.89
N GLU A 327 -6.02 -26.95 4.58
CA GLU A 327 -7.21 -27.61 4.01
C GLU A 327 -7.20 -29.13 4.27
N LEU A 328 -6.08 -29.80 4.00
CA LEU A 328 -5.92 -31.26 4.18
C LEU A 328 -5.95 -31.70 5.65
N ALA A 329 -5.84 -30.77 6.60
CA ALA A 329 -5.88 -31.06 8.02
C ALA A 329 -7.31 -31.25 8.57
N VAL A 330 -8.35 -30.78 7.86
CA VAL A 330 -9.74 -30.82 8.35
C VAL A 330 -10.43 -32.15 8.01
N ASP A 331 -10.19 -32.69 6.81
CA ASP A 331 -10.78 -33.96 6.33
C ASP A 331 -10.33 -35.21 7.14
N PHE A 332 -9.36 -35.07 8.05
CA PHE A 332 -8.80 -36.19 8.81
C PHE A 332 -9.47 -36.45 10.17
N ASP A 333 -10.25 -35.51 10.71
CA ASP A 333 -10.89 -35.63 12.04
C ASP A 333 -12.08 -36.61 12.06
N GLU A 334 -12.57 -37.08 10.90
CA GLU A 334 -13.69 -38.05 10.79
C GLU A 334 -13.24 -39.52 10.69
N PHE A 335 -11.94 -39.80 10.52
CA PHE A 335 -11.41 -41.17 10.54
C PHE A 335 -11.06 -41.62 11.98
N ASN A 336 -11.49 -42.83 12.36
CA ASN A 336 -11.35 -43.35 13.73
C ASN A 336 -9.89 -43.30 14.24
N PHE A 337 -9.67 -42.53 15.31
CA PHE A 337 -8.36 -42.23 15.89
C PHE A 337 -7.59 -43.42 16.49
N ASP A 338 -8.24 -44.57 16.71
CA ASP A 338 -7.69 -45.69 17.50
C ASP A 338 -6.58 -46.50 16.80
N ASP A 339 -6.38 -46.33 15.49
CA ASP A 339 -5.40 -47.11 14.68
C ASP A 339 -4.31 -46.21 14.03
N LEU A 340 -4.25 -44.92 14.37
CA LEU A 340 -3.21 -44.00 13.88
C LEU A 340 -1.93 -44.08 14.73
N ASP A 341 -0.82 -44.46 14.08
CA ASP A 341 0.48 -44.66 14.73
C ASP A 341 1.01 -43.36 15.37
N HIS A 342 1.35 -43.42 16.65
CA HIS A 342 1.94 -42.29 17.39
C HIS A 342 3.23 -41.79 16.73
N GLU A 343 4.02 -42.67 16.10
CA GLU A 343 5.22 -42.24 15.38
C GLU A 343 4.90 -41.34 14.18
N GLU A 344 3.72 -41.46 13.55
CA GLU A 344 3.30 -40.58 12.45
C GLU A 344 2.80 -39.22 12.96
N MET A 345 2.06 -39.21 14.07
CA MET A 345 1.61 -37.97 14.71
C MET A 345 2.80 -37.10 15.17
N GLU A 346 3.83 -37.70 15.78
CA GLU A 346 5.05 -36.99 16.20
C GLU A 346 5.84 -36.45 14.99
N ARG A 347 6.04 -37.25 13.93
CA ARG A 347 6.68 -36.80 12.68
C ARG A 347 5.96 -35.61 12.05
N ASN A 348 4.63 -35.64 12.02
CA ASN A 348 3.80 -34.55 11.49
C ASN A 348 3.87 -33.28 12.36
N GLN A 349 3.94 -33.41 13.70
CA GLN A 349 4.16 -32.28 14.59
C GLN A 349 5.57 -31.67 14.41
N GLU A 350 6.62 -32.49 14.36
CA GLU A 350 7.98 -32.02 14.08
C GLU A 350 8.05 -31.22 12.78
N GLU A 351 7.39 -31.70 11.72
CA GLU A 351 7.40 -31.04 10.42
C GLU A 351 6.68 -29.69 10.48
N ARG A 352 5.50 -29.61 11.09
CA ARG A 352 4.79 -28.33 11.30
C ARG A 352 5.66 -27.34 12.08
N GLU A 353 6.39 -27.79 13.10
CA GLU A 353 7.38 -26.97 13.81
C GLU A 353 8.56 -26.56 12.92
N ARG A 354 9.11 -27.48 12.11
CA ARG A 354 10.22 -27.23 11.17
C ARG A 354 9.83 -26.16 10.15
N ARG A 355 8.63 -26.27 9.56
CA ARG A 355 8.03 -25.28 8.64
C ARG A 355 7.83 -23.93 9.35
N ARG A 356 7.28 -23.90 10.58
CA ARG A 356 7.11 -22.67 11.38
C ARG A 356 8.45 -21.97 11.70
N ARG A 357 9.46 -22.72 12.14
CA ARG A 357 10.82 -22.20 12.42
C ARG A 357 11.47 -21.64 11.14
N HIS A 358 11.28 -22.31 9.99
CA HIS A 358 11.75 -21.84 8.69
C HIS A 358 11.07 -20.52 8.27
N ARG A 359 9.74 -20.42 8.34
CA ARG A 359 8.96 -19.19 8.10
C ARG A 359 9.47 -18.03 8.97
N GLN A 360 9.68 -18.26 10.27
CA GLN A 360 10.18 -17.24 11.18
C GLN A 360 11.58 -16.74 10.79
N ALA A 361 12.48 -17.65 10.38
CA ALA A 361 13.80 -17.30 9.88
C ALA A 361 13.74 -16.52 8.56
N LEU A 362 12.85 -16.91 7.62
CA LEU A 362 12.59 -16.15 6.40
C LEU A 362 12.10 -14.73 6.73
N THR A 363 11.11 -14.57 7.61
CA THR A 363 10.56 -13.25 8.01
C THR A 363 11.63 -12.34 8.60
N VAL A 364 12.49 -12.85 9.49
CA VAL A 364 13.60 -12.07 10.08
C VAL A 364 14.63 -11.68 9.02
N ASN A 365 14.99 -12.57 8.10
CA ASN A 365 15.92 -12.28 7.01
C ASN A 365 15.33 -11.29 5.99
N LEU A 366 14.04 -11.42 5.69
CA LEU A 366 13.28 -10.54 4.80
C LEU A 366 13.19 -9.12 5.36
N GLY A 367 12.87 -8.97 6.65
CA GLY A 367 12.86 -7.67 7.34
C GLY A 367 14.25 -7.01 7.32
N ARG A 368 15.31 -7.78 7.63
CA ARG A 368 16.70 -7.29 7.56
C ARG A 368 17.08 -6.81 6.15
N ALA A 369 16.82 -7.62 5.12
CA ALA A 369 17.10 -7.25 3.73
C ALA A 369 16.29 -6.03 3.28
N THR A 370 15.02 -5.93 3.68
CA THR A 370 14.13 -4.81 3.39
C THR A 370 14.67 -3.50 4.00
N SER A 371 15.06 -3.51 5.28
CA SER A 371 15.64 -2.33 5.93
C SER A 371 17.00 -1.96 5.33
N GLN A 372 17.87 -2.94 5.05
CA GLN A 372 19.16 -2.70 4.38
C GLN A 372 18.95 -2.05 3.00
N GLN A 373 18.00 -2.55 2.21
CA GLN A 373 17.67 -1.99 0.90
C GLN A 373 17.13 -0.55 1.01
N ARG A 374 16.19 -0.30 1.93
CA ARG A 374 15.62 1.05 2.17
C ARG A 374 16.72 2.06 2.56
N ILE A 375 17.61 1.69 3.48
CA ILE A 375 18.75 2.50 3.92
C ILE A 375 19.73 2.74 2.75
N HIS A 376 20.08 1.69 1.99
CA HIS A 376 21.00 1.78 0.86
C HIS A 376 20.47 2.68 -0.26
N THR A 377 19.21 2.52 -0.67
CA THR A 377 18.56 3.39 -1.67
C THR A 377 18.50 4.83 -1.20
N LEU A 378 18.16 5.10 0.06
CA LEU A 378 18.19 6.47 0.60
C LEU A 378 19.60 7.09 0.59
N GLY A 379 20.65 6.28 0.73
CA GLY A 379 22.05 6.72 0.67
C GLY A 379 22.60 6.90 -0.75
N THR A 380 22.12 6.15 -1.73
CA THR A 380 22.68 6.11 -3.11
C THR A 380 21.83 6.81 -4.16
N GLU A 381 20.50 6.64 -4.09
CA GLU A 381 19.54 7.27 -5.01
C GLU A 381 18.93 8.55 -4.43
N GLY A 382 18.82 8.62 -3.09
CA GLY A 382 18.34 9.80 -2.37
C GLY A 382 16.82 9.95 -2.36
N LEU A 383 16.31 10.67 -1.36
CA LEU A 383 14.87 10.81 -1.07
C LEU A 383 14.02 11.20 -2.29
N ARG A 384 14.51 12.09 -3.16
CA ARG A 384 13.74 12.69 -4.26
C ARG A 384 13.42 11.72 -5.41
N LYS A 385 13.96 10.50 -5.40
CA LYS A 385 13.66 9.47 -6.42
C LYS A 385 12.33 8.75 -6.17
N SER A 386 11.87 8.68 -4.91
CA SER A 386 10.53 8.23 -4.54
C SER A 386 9.61 9.42 -4.28
N VAL A 387 8.53 9.52 -5.05
CA VAL A 387 7.48 10.53 -4.86
C VAL A 387 6.74 10.26 -3.55
N LEU A 388 6.46 8.99 -3.21
CA LEU A 388 5.85 8.59 -1.95
C LEU A 388 6.62 9.15 -0.74
N TRP A 389 7.92 8.86 -0.64
CA TRP A 389 8.74 9.27 0.51
C TRP A 389 8.96 10.79 0.56
N HIS A 390 9.16 11.42 -0.60
CA HIS A 390 9.30 12.87 -0.70
C HIS A 390 8.01 13.59 -0.25
N CYS A 391 6.84 13.08 -0.64
CA CYS A 391 5.55 13.60 -0.18
C CYS A 391 5.33 13.36 1.31
N ALA A 392 5.71 12.20 1.85
CA ALA A 392 5.60 11.90 3.29
C ALA A 392 6.39 12.90 4.15
N LEU A 393 7.68 13.12 3.83
CA LEU A 393 8.53 14.03 4.61
C LEU A 393 8.19 15.51 4.38
N ARG A 394 7.74 15.91 3.19
CA ARG A 394 7.18 17.26 3.00
C ARG A 394 5.92 17.46 3.82
N MET A 395 5.02 16.48 3.86
CA MET A 395 3.81 16.56 4.67
C MET A 395 4.14 16.60 6.17
N LEU A 396 5.13 15.83 6.62
CA LEU A 396 5.66 15.92 8.00
C LEU A 396 6.14 17.34 8.33
N ALA A 397 6.98 17.94 7.48
CA ALA A 397 7.51 19.28 7.70
C ALA A 397 6.40 20.36 7.77
N VAL A 398 5.44 20.34 6.83
CA VAL A 398 4.31 21.27 6.82
C VAL A 398 3.38 21.05 8.02
N SER A 399 3.03 19.80 8.33
CA SER A 399 2.24 19.47 9.52
C SER A 399 2.94 19.89 10.80
N ARG A 400 4.26 19.77 10.90
CA ARG A 400 5.02 20.14 12.10
C ARG A 400 5.01 21.65 12.32
N ALA A 401 5.21 22.44 11.26
CA ALA A 401 5.17 23.90 11.32
C ALA A 401 3.78 24.47 11.69
N ILE A 402 2.70 23.70 11.52
CA ILE A 402 1.32 24.10 11.85
C ILE A 402 0.88 23.55 13.23
N LEU A 403 1.41 22.39 13.66
CA LEU A 403 0.85 21.64 14.78
C LEU A 403 1.73 21.59 16.04
N LEU A 404 3.04 21.87 15.97
CA LEU A 404 3.86 22.06 17.17
C LEU A 404 3.84 23.54 17.61
N ASP A 405 2.91 23.85 18.50
CA ASP A 405 2.90 25.12 19.20
C ASP A 405 3.95 25.12 20.31
N PHE A 406 4.91 26.06 20.31
CA PHE A 406 5.97 26.15 21.32
C PHE A 406 5.42 26.34 22.75
N THR A 407 4.21 26.91 22.91
CA THR A 407 3.54 27.02 24.22
C THR A 407 3.06 25.67 24.77
N SER A 408 2.93 24.65 23.92
CA SER A 408 2.57 23.27 24.29
C SER A 408 3.78 22.38 24.61
N ARG A 409 5.00 22.93 24.54
CA ARG A 409 6.26 22.20 24.74
C ARG A 409 6.34 21.66 26.18
N PRO A 410 6.57 20.35 26.40
CA PRO A 410 6.84 19.82 27.73
C PRO A 410 8.01 20.56 28.38
N THR A 411 7.83 20.99 29.63
CA THR A 411 8.97 21.42 30.46
C THR A 411 9.90 20.23 30.64
N PRO A 412 11.21 20.35 30.38
CA PRO A 412 12.13 19.22 30.48
C PRO A 412 12.14 18.68 31.91
N VAL A 413 12.35 17.37 32.04
CA VAL A 413 12.33 16.64 33.32
C VAL A 413 13.30 17.25 34.34
N GLU A 414 14.38 17.89 33.89
CA GLU A 414 15.33 18.61 34.76
C GLU A 414 14.76 19.90 35.36
N GLU A 415 13.96 20.66 34.60
CA GLU A 415 13.17 21.79 35.14
C GLU A 415 12.04 21.30 36.04
N GLU A 416 11.35 20.22 35.69
CA GLU A 416 10.28 19.66 36.53
C GLU A 416 10.84 19.13 37.86
N LEU A 417 12.03 18.51 37.84
CA LEU A 417 12.81 18.15 39.02
C LEU A 417 13.30 19.39 39.78
N ALA A 418 13.74 20.46 39.11
CA ALA A 418 14.17 21.70 39.76
C ALA A 418 13.01 22.44 40.42
N ALA A 419 11.86 22.51 39.76
CA ALA A 419 10.61 23.04 40.29
C ALA A 419 10.11 22.20 41.48
N SER A 420 10.12 20.87 41.35
CA SER A 420 9.77 19.95 42.44
C SER A 420 10.70 20.10 43.65
N LYS A 421 12.02 20.22 43.42
CA LYS A 421 13.01 20.51 44.48
C LYS A 421 12.75 21.87 45.13
N LYS A 422 12.46 22.92 44.34
CA LYS A 422 12.17 24.28 44.82
C LYS A 422 10.90 24.31 45.67
N SER A 423 9.81 23.72 45.18
CA SER A 423 8.54 23.58 45.92
C SER A 423 8.71 22.79 47.21
N ARG A 424 9.47 21.68 47.19
CA ARG A 424 9.80 20.90 48.40
C ARG A 424 10.64 21.68 49.40
N LEU A 425 11.61 22.46 48.95
CA LEU A 425 12.43 23.35 49.79
C LEU A 425 11.59 24.47 50.42
N GLU A 426 10.65 25.03 49.67
CA GLU A 426 9.73 26.05 50.18
C GLU A 426 8.69 25.48 51.15
N GLN A 427 8.22 24.25 50.91
CA GLN A 427 7.34 23.52 51.83
C GLN A 427 8.05 23.22 53.17
N LEU A 428 9.33 22.83 53.13
CA LEU A 428 10.17 22.70 54.33
C LEU A 428 10.31 24.03 55.08
N ARG A 429 10.63 25.12 54.38
CA ARG A 429 10.70 26.47 54.99
C ARG A 429 9.39 26.89 55.67
N ARG A 430 8.23 26.52 55.13
CA ARG A 430 6.92 26.76 55.75
C ARG A 430 6.67 25.89 57.00
N GLN A 431 7.24 24.68 57.06
CA GLN A 431 7.19 23.82 58.25
C GLN A 431 8.12 24.31 59.37
N ASP A 432 9.32 24.80 59.04
CA ASP A 432 10.22 25.38 60.04
C ASP A 432 9.64 26.69 60.61
N ALA A 433 9.09 27.56 59.76
CA ALA A 433 8.42 28.80 60.17
C ALA A 433 7.18 28.59 61.06
N THR A 434 6.54 27.42 60.99
CA THR A 434 5.43 27.03 61.89
C THR A 434 5.89 26.26 63.14
N ARG A 435 7.16 25.85 63.23
CA ARG A 435 7.78 25.36 64.47
C ARG A 435 8.41 26.47 65.31
N SER A 436 8.82 27.58 64.71
CA SER A 436 9.40 28.74 65.43
C SER A 436 8.39 29.56 66.25
N SER A 437 7.10 29.20 66.27
CA SER A 437 6.06 29.90 67.02
C SER A 437 5.69 29.25 68.37
N LEU A 438 6.50 28.33 68.88
CA LEU A 438 6.41 27.87 70.28
C LEU A 438 7.24 28.80 71.20
N PRO A 439 6.69 29.23 72.35
CA PRO A 439 7.40 30.13 73.25
C PRO A 439 8.55 29.41 73.96
N VAL A 440 9.79 29.66 73.52
CA VAL A 440 10.99 29.16 74.20
C VAL A 440 11.22 29.98 75.47
N ASP A 441 11.04 29.34 76.62
CA ASP A 441 11.23 29.96 77.92
C ASP A 441 12.71 30.28 78.17
N LYS A 442 12.98 31.41 78.84
CA LYS A 442 14.35 31.90 79.07
C LYS A 442 14.94 31.25 80.31
N ARG A 443 16.00 30.43 80.16
CA ARG A 443 17.03 30.34 81.22
C ARG A 443 18.39 29.76 80.80
N HIS A 444 19.42 30.36 81.42
CA HIS A 444 20.79 29.89 81.70
C HIS A 444 21.77 29.50 80.57
N ALA A 445 22.75 30.41 80.43
CA ALA A 445 24.19 30.17 80.64
C ALA A 445 25.05 29.49 79.57
N SER A 446 26.17 30.16 79.27
CA SER A 446 27.36 29.65 78.57
C SER A 446 28.04 28.50 79.33
N PRO A 447 28.95 27.75 78.68
CA PRO A 447 30.36 28.16 78.74
C PRO A 447 31.07 28.22 77.38
N LYS A 448 32.27 28.82 77.38
CA LYS A 448 33.23 28.80 76.27
C LYS A 448 34.14 27.58 76.38
N LEU A 449 34.69 27.07 75.27
CA LEU A 449 36.09 26.62 75.23
C LEU A 449 36.66 26.64 73.79
N ASN A 450 38.00 26.61 73.74
CA ASN A 450 38.98 26.58 72.65
C ASN A 450 38.54 25.88 71.33
N ASP A 451 38.91 26.32 70.12
CA ASP A 451 40.22 26.75 69.59
C ASP A 451 41.24 25.60 69.41
N GLN A 452 41.43 25.11 68.16
CA GLN A 452 42.72 24.99 67.44
C GLN A 452 42.75 23.97 66.28
N LEU A 453 43.59 24.30 65.29
CA LEU A 453 44.37 23.42 64.37
C LEU A 453 43.64 22.32 63.55
N LEU A 454 43.66 22.51 62.22
CA LEU A 454 44.66 21.83 61.38
C LEU A 454 44.93 22.60 60.07
N THR A 455 46.12 22.44 59.49
CA THR A 455 46.56 23.16 58.28
C THR A 455 47.21 22.25 57.23
N GLY A 456 46.89 22.51 55.95
CA GLY A 456 47.83 22.46 54.83
C GLY A 456 48.34 21.10 54.30
N ILE A 457 47.72 20.63 53.20
CA ILE A 457 48.39 19.85 52.12
C ILE A 457 47.83 20.44 50.81
N SER A 458 48.52 21.28 50.02
CA SER A 458 49.85 21.18 49.39
C SER A 458 49.85 20.28 48.15
N SER A 459 49.83 20.91 46.97
CA SER A 459 49.87 20.27 45.65
C SER A 459 51.28 19.75 45.33
N GLN A 460 51.39 18.59 44.66
CA GLN A 460 52.67 18.08 44.14
C GLN A 460 52.59 17.86 42.62
N GLU A 461 53.32 18.68 41.87
CA GLU A 461 53.62 18.45 40.44
C GLU A 461 54.69 17.35 40.27
N ARG A 462 54.71 16.67 39.11
CA ARG A 462 55.88 15.90 38.65
C ARG A 462 56.08 16.04 37.12
N PRO A 463 57.33 16.02 36.61
CA PRO A 463 57.62 16.46 35.25
C PRO A 463 57.88 15.36 34.20
N LEU A 464 57.63 15.74 32.94
CA LEU A 464 58.38 15.43 31.70
C LEU A 464 59.32 14.22 31.63
N SER A 465 58.92 13.23 30.81
CA SER A 465 59.81 12.47 29.90
C SER A 465 58.94 11.70 28.88
N SER A 466 59.39 11.28 27.70
CA SER A 466 60.40 11.82 26.77
C SER A 466 60.11 11.26 25.36
N SER A 467 60.42 12.02 24.29
CA SER A 467 60.20 11.58 22.91
C SER A 467 61.30 10.59 22.45
N PRO A 468 61.01 9.74 21.46
CA PRO A 468 61.82 9.85 20.23
C PRO A 468 61.00 10.07 18.95
N ARG A 469 61.70 10.47 17.90
CA ARG A 469 61.20 10.82 16.55
C ARG A 469 61.34 9.62 15.60
N CYS A 470 60.59 9.61 14.48
CA CYS A 470 61.17 9.86 13.14
C CYS A 470 60.18 9.65 11.97
N LEU A 471 60.16 10.63 11.04
CA LEU A 471 60.14 10.52 9.56
C LEU A 471 59.01 9.69 8.85
N SER A 472 58.56 10.02 7.62
CA SER A 472 59.11 10.93 6.61
C SER A 472 58.09 11.54 5.62
N THR A 473 58.26 12.85 5.36
CA THR A 473 58.14 13.58 4.05
C THR A 473 56.99 13.38 3.03
N ARG A 474 56.29 14.51 2.76
CA ARG A 474 55.91 15.09 1.43
C ARG A 474 54.82 14.34 0.59
N THR A 475 54.07 14.99 -0.32
CA THR A 475 54.33 16.25 -1.03
C THR A 475 53.13 17.20 -1.16
N VAL A 476 53.46 18.48 -1.00
CA VAL A 476 52.72 19.73 -1.28
C VAL A 476 52.05 19.79 -2.67
N VAL A 477 50.83 20.35 -2.72
CA VAL A 477 50.37 21.30 -3.76
C VAL A 477 49.59 22.40 -3.04
N ASP A 478 49.85 23.67 -3.38
CA ASP A 478 49.28 24.83 -2.70
C ASP A 478 47.97 25.36 -3.33
N GLY A 479 47.19 26.08 -2.52
CA GLY A 479 46.41 27.22 -3.00
C GLY A 479 44.88 27.10 -2.94
N TRP A 480 44.28 27.54 -1.85
CA TRP A 480 43.66 28.88 -1.74
C TRP A 480 43.29 29.20 -0.29
N SER A 481 43.17 30.49 0.03
CA SER A 481 43.07 30.99 1.41
C SER A 481 41.84 31.88 1.61
N THR A 482 40.93 31.42 2.47
CA THR A 482 39.90 32.24 3.13
C THR A 482 39.86 31.87 4.61
N LYS A 483 39.76 32.87 5.48
CA LYS A 483 39.71 32.68 6.93
C LYS A 483 38.35 32.14 7.35
N PHE A 484 38.36 31.14 8.22
CA PHE A 484 37.26 30.83 9.12
C PHE A 484 37.87 30.57 10.50
N ASP A 485 37.37 31.26 11.52
CA ASP A 485 37.88 31.20 12.88
C ASP A 485 37.36 29.96 13.64
N ASP A 486 37.89 29.73 14.84
CA ASP A 486 37.93 28.44 15.53
C ASP A 486 36.59 27.69 15.71
N ILE A 487 36.59 26.40 15.35
CA ILE A 487 35.67 25.39 15.88
C ILE A 487 36.50 24.20 16.40
N PRO A 488 36.44 23.86 17.70
CA PRO A 488 37.28 22.81 18.28
C PRO A 488 36.82 21.40 17.86
N ARG A 489 37.61 20.73 17.00
CA ARG A 489 37.45 19.29 16.71
C ARG A 489 37.86 18.46 17.94
N GLY A 490 36.94 17.68 18.53
CA GLY A 490 37.32 16.69 19.53
C GLY A 490 36.21 16.13 20.44
N ALA A 491 35.03 16.74 20.52
CA ALA A 491 33.97 16.28 21.40
C ALA A 491 33.27 15.00 20.88
N LEU A 492 33.31 13.91 21.65
CA LEU A 492 32.54 12.70 21.38
C LEU A 492 31.08 12.91 21.77
N ILE A 493 30.18 12.98 20.79
CA ILE A 493 28.76 13.35 20.97
C ILE A 493 27.94 12.27 21.74
N SER A 494 28.51 11.08 21.96
CA SER A 494 27.84 9.89 22.51
C SER A 494 27.27 9.99 23.93
N SER A 495 27.56 11.05 24.71
CA SER A 495 27.11 11.18 26.11
C SER A 495 26.27 12.43 26.41
N LEU A 496 26.03 13.29 25.43
CA LEU A 496 25.13 14.44 25.60
C LEU A 496 23.69 13.96 25.50
N ARG A 497 23.01 13.86 26.66
CA ARG A 497 21.54 13.84 26.66
C ARG A 497 21.07 15.12 25.98
N PHE A 498 20.18 14.98 25.01
CA PHE A 498 19.60 16.12 24.33
C PHE A 498 18.69 16.89 25.30
N ASP A 499 19.08 18.11 25.64
CA ASP A 499 18.21 19.07 26.34
C ASP A 499 17.50 19.95 25.29
N PRO A 500 16.15 19.90 25.19
CA PRO A 500 15.37 20.76 24.32
C PRO A 500 15.53 22.26 24.61
N LYS A 501 15.96 22.65 25.82
CA LYS A 501 16.20 24.04 26.22
C LYS A 501 17.67 24.47 26.16
N SER A 502 18.56 23.61 25.66
CA SER A 502 19.93 24.01 25.37
C SER A 502 19.96 25.00 24.20
N SER A 503 20.85 25.99 24.24
CA SER A 503 21.07 26.91 23.12
C SER A 503 21.46 26.20 21.81
N THR A 504 21.94 24.96 21.90
CA THR A 504 22.15 24.05 20.77
C THR A 504 20.86 23.79 19.98
N PHE A 505 19.70 23.68 20.64
CA PHE A 505 18.41 23.52 19.94
C PHE A 505 18.06 24.78 19.14
N ASP A 506 18.14 25.94 19.78
CA ASP A 506 17.82 27.23 19.17
C ASP A 506 18.76 27.54 18.00
N HIS A 507 20.05 27.16 18.12
CA HIS A 507 21.03 27.21 17.02
C HIS A 507 20.76 26.22 15.87
N MET A 508 20.17 25.05 16.14
CA MET A 508 19.85 24.05 15.12
C MET A 508 18.56 24.39 14.36
N PHE A 509 17.60 25.07 14.98
CA PHE A 509 16.28 25.35 14.41
C PHE A 509 15.87 26.84 14.43
N PRO A 510 16.74 27.80 14.05
CA PRO A 510 16.48 29.24 14.23
C PRO A 510 15.19 29.73 13.54
N ALA A 511 14.75 29.06 12.47
CA ALA A 511 13.49 29.32 11.79
C ALA A 511 12.23 29.20 12.69
N MET A 512 12.29 28.48 13.82
CA MET A 512 11.19 28.38 14.79
C MET A 512 11.22 29.48 15.86
N HIS A 513 12.29 30.28 15.94
CA HIS A 513 12.49 31.30 16.97
C HIS A 513 12.30 32.73 16.46
N HIS A 514 12.03 32.90 15.16
CA HIS A 514 11.58 34.17 14.61
C HIS A 514 10.15 34.49 15.03
N THR A 515 10.01 35.18 16.16
CA THR A 515 8.92 36.16 16.29
C THR A 515 8.95 37.09 15.06
N PRO A 516 7.84 37.32 14.36
CA PRO A 516 7.82 38.15 13.18
C PRO A 516 7.95 39.63 13.55
N GLU A 517 9.18 40.08 13.78
CA GLU A 517 9.55 41.50 13.85
C GLU A 517 9.41 42.15 12.47
N ASN A 518 8.16 42.34 12.05
CA ASN A 518 7.81 43.06 10.83
C ASN A 518 6.90 44.24 11.20
N PRO A 519 7.47 45.39 11.59
CA PRO A 519 6.70 46.55 12.08
C PRO A 519 5.68 47.12 11.08
N LEU A 520 5.78 46.74 9.80
CA LEU A 520 4.93 47.25 8.72
C LEU A 520 3.61 46.49 8.54
N LEU A 521 3.34 45.46 9.35
CA LEU A 521 2.02 44.80 9.39
C LEU A 521 1.11 45.29 10.52
N GLN A 522 1.50 46.31 11.28
CA GLN A 522 0.62 46.99 12.26
C GLN A 522 -0.33 48.00 11.58
N VAL A 523 -0.97 47.58 10.48
CA VAL A 523 -2.06 48.33 9.86
C VAL A 523 -3.33 48.11 10.69
N ASN A 524 -3.97 49.17 11.16
CA ASN A 524 -5.24 49.08 11.86
C ASN A 524 -6.25 48.31 11.00
N PRO A 525 -6.93 47.26 11.51
CA PRO A 525 -8.06 46.68 10.78
C PRO A 525 -9.12 47.78 10.61
N PRO A 526 -9.71 47.94 9.41
CA PRO A 526 -10.81 48.88 9.24
C PRO A 526 -11.97 48.47 10.17
N PRO A 527 -12.79 49.42 10.64
CA PRO A 527 -13.90 49.10 11.53
C PRO A 527 -14.84 48.12 10.84
N VAL A 528 -14.91 46.90 11.36
CA VAL A 528 -15.78 45.84 10.83
C VAL A 528 -17.22 46.30 11.00
N ALA A 529 -17.86 46.64 9.88
CA ALA A 529 -19.24 47.09 9.89
C ALA A 529 -20.15 45.98 10.47
N ALA A 530 -21.08 46.36 11.34
CA ALA A 530 -22.06 45.46 11.94
C ALA A 530 -23.13 45.06 10.90
N ALA A 531 -22.74 44.21 9.95
CA ALA A 531 -23.53 43.83 8.78
C ALA A 531 -23.32 42.37 8.35
N MET A 532 -23.32 41.44 9.32
CA MET A 532 -23.52 40.01 9.09
C MET A 532 -24.89 39.64 9.69
N PRO A 533 -25.92 39.33 8.87
CA PRO A 533 -27.20 38.89 9.41
C PRO A 533 -27.06 37.51 10.07
N ASN A 534 -27.86 37.27 11.13
CA ASN A 534 -27.86 36.00 11.83
C ASN A 534 -28.19 34.84 10.87
N TYR A 535 -27.24 33.91 10.69
CA TYR A 535 -27.59 32.59 10.18
C TYR A 535 -28.42 31.86 11.23
N PRO A 536 -29.67 31.44 10.93
CA PRO A 536 -30.44 30.63 11.86
C PRO A 536 -29.77 29.27 12.02
N CYS A 537 -29.57 28.83 13.27
CA CYS A 537 -29.16 27.46 13.55
C CYS A 537 -30.33 26.53 13.22
N ILE A 538 -30.25 25.82 12.08
CA ILE A 538 -31.24 24.80 11.73
C ILE A 538 -30.97 23.58 12.61
N ILE A 539 -31.84 23.38 13.59
CA ILE A 539 -31.97 22.11 14.30
C ILE A 539 -32.77 21.20 13.39
N GLU A 540 -32.14 20.16 12.84
CA GLU A 540 -32.86 19.10 12.14
C GLU A 540 -33.59 18.22 13.18
N SER A 541 -34.85 18.57 13.44
CA SER A 541 -35.78 17.68 14.14
C SER A 541 -36.37 16.67 13.17
N GLU A 542 -36.25 15.38 13.49
CA GLU A 542 -37.01 14.33 12.82
C GLU A 542 -38.52 14.62 12.87
N HIS A 543 -39.23 14.44 11.76
CA HIS A 543 -40.54 13.77 11.79
C HIS A 543 -41.06 13.37 10.40
N ASP A 544 -41.94 12.39 10.44
CA ASP A 544 -42.68 11.77 9.34
C ASP A 544 -43.38 12.78 8.41
N ILE A 545 -43.31 12.52 7.10
CA ILE A 545 -44.34 12.97 6.15
C ILE A 545 -45.06 11.75 5.58
N LYS A 546 -46.21 11.45 6.17
CA LYS A 546 -47.19 10.52 5.59
C LYS A 546 -47.80 11.14 4.34
N ALA A 547 -47.61 10.52 3.18
CA ALA A 547 -48.26 10.94 1.95
C ALA A 547 -49.71 10.43 1.88
N SER A 548 -50.65 11.36 1.72
CA SER A 548 -52.06 11.12 1.38
C SER A 548 -52.56 12.29 0.52
N GLY A 549 -53.24 12.09 -0.61
CA GLY A 549 -53.59 10.83 -1.25
C GLY A 549 -54.46 11.07 -2.50
N HIS A 550 -55.00 9.97 -3.06
CA HIS A 550 -55.87 9.82 -4.25
C HIS A 550 -55.19 9.42 -5.59
N VAL A 551 -55.76 8.49 -6.40
CA VAL A 551 -56.65 7.34 -6.11
C VAL A 551 -56.74 6.43 -7.36
N LEU A 552 -56.84 5.09 -7.21
CA LEU A 552 -57.83 4.21 -7.90
C LEU A 552 -57.54 2.69 -7.70
N LYS A 553 -58.46 2.01 -7.01
CA LYS A 553 -58.96 0.61 -7.19
C LYS A 553 -58.03 -0.63 -7.11
N GLY A 554 -58.11 -1.32 -5.96
CA GLY A 554 -58.29 -2.79 -5.84
C GLY A 554 -57.03 -3.68 -5.68
N GLY A 555 -57.05 -4.78 -4.90
CA GLY A 555 -58.04 -5.23 -3.90
C GLY A 555 -57.90 -6.70 -3.42
N LYS A 556 -58.39 -7.00 -2.20
CA LYS A 556 -58.63 -8.32 -1.53
C LYS A 556 -57.45 -9.17 -0.97
N SER A 557 -57.37 -9.24 0.37
CA SER A 557 -57.13 -10.41 1.27
C SER A 557 -56.94 -9.85 2.71
N ASP A 558 -57.51 -10.31 3.84
CA ASP A 558 -57.84 -11.63 4.42
C ASP A 558 -56.60 -12.47 4.80
N THR A 559 -56.37 -13.02 6.02
CA THR A 559 -57.06 -12.95 7.35
C THR A 559 -56.17 -13.54 8.50
N LYS A 560 -56.38 -13.12 9.77
CA LYS A 560 -56.16 -13.87 11.07
C LYS A 560 -54.70 -14.23 11.50
N LYS A 561 -54.26 -14.19 12.79
CA LYS A 561 -54.66 -14.82 14.11
C LYS A 561 -54.25 -16.31 14.23
N ASP A 562 -53.83 -16.93 15.35
CA ASP A 562 -53.54 -16.63 16.79
C ASP A 562 -52.46 -17.66 17.31
N GLY A 563 -51.81 -17.63 18.50
CA GLY A 563 -51.72 -16.64 19.59
C GLY A 563 -51.58 -17.21 21.04
N GLY A 564 -50.39 -17.61 21.54
CA GLY A 564 -50.13 -18.04 22.95
C GLY A 564 -48.77 -18.77 23.17
N VAL A 565 -48.25 -19.16 24.36
CA VAL A 565 -48.62 -19.00 25.81
C VAL A 565 -47.32 -19.02 26.70
N HIS A 566 -47.40 -18.46 27.92
CA HIS A 566 -46.43 -18.40 29.07
C HIS A 566 -46.11 -19.79 29.76
N PRO A 567 -45.30 -19.95 30.86
CA PRO A 567 -44.86 -18.96 31.89
C PRO A 567 -43.46 -19.08 32.61
N SER A 568 -43.15 -18.07 33.45
CA SER A 568 -42.27 -18.09 34.66
C SER A 568 -40.74 -18.29 34.46
N SER A 569 -39.81 -17.73 35.25
CA SER A 569 -39.79 -16.70 36.34
C SER A 569 -38.42 -15.96 36.30
N SER A 570 -37.92 -15.09 37.19
CA SER A 570 -38.31 -14.61 38.55
C SER A 570 -37.73 -13.18 38.84
N SER A 571 -37.89 -12.68 40.07
CA SER A 571 -37.38 -11.39 40.62
C SER A 571 -36.08 -11.60 41.44
N PRO A 572 -35.41 -10.59 42.09
CA PRO A 572 -35.67 -9.14 42.24
C PRO A 572 -34.43 -8.28 41.80
N THR A 573 -34.20 -6.98 42.05
CA THR A 573 -34.56 -6.06 43.16
C THR A 573 -34.45 -4.59 42.72
N THR A 574 -35.23 -3.68 43.30
CA THR A 574 -35.14 -2.21 43.10
C THR A 574 -34.22 -1.54 44.13
N LEU A 575 -33.35 -0.60 43.71
CA LEU A 575 -32.79 0.41 44.62
C LEU A 575 -32.32 1.70 43.91
N SER A 576 -32.67 2.82 44.54
CA SER A 576 -32.40 4.23 44.20
C SER A 576 -31.09 4.56 43.47
N CYS A 577 -31.19 5.30 42.36
CA CYS A 577 -30.08 6.04 41.75
C CYS A 577 -30.38 7.54 41.67
N GLY A 578 -30.10 8.27 42.76
CA GLY A 578 -30.08 9.74 42.78
C GLY A 578 -28.88 10.34 42.04
N GLY A 579 -28.74 10.02 40.75
CA GLY A 579 -27.62 10.44 39.91
C GLY A 579 -27.68 11.93 39.59
N LYS A 580 -26.77 12.72 40.17
CA LYS A 580 -26.54 14.12 39.75
C LYS A 580 -26.02 14.12 38.31
N ILE A 581 -26.81 14.66 37.37
CA ILE A 581 -26.35 14.92 36.01
C ILE A 581 -25.28 16.02 36.08
N ALA A 582 -24.01 15.61 36.12
CA ALA A 582 -22.89 16.51 35.94
C ALA A 582 -22.85 16.92 34.47
N THR A 583 -23.30 18.14 34.17
CA THR A 583 -23.23 18.74 32.83
C THR A 583 -21.78 19.06 32.46
N THR A 584 -21.02 18.02 32.12
CA THR A 584 -19.65 18.12 31.59
C THR A 584 -19.67 18.60 30.13
N THR A 585 -20.11 19.84 29.93
CA THR A 585 -19.79 20.66 28.75
C THR A 585 -18.32 21.09 28.76
N GLY A 586 -17.43 20.13 29.07
CA GLY A 586 -15.98 20.31 29.06
C GLY A 586 -15.53 20.65 27.65
N ASN A 587 -14.85 21.78 27.51
CA ASN A 587 -14.47 22.35 26.22
C ASN A 587 -13.86 21.31 25.26
N TYR A 588 -14.59 20.96 24.19
CA TYR A 588 -14.06 20.26 23.01
C TYR A 588 -13.09 21.14 22.18
N ARG A 589 -12.41 22.09 22.82
CA ARG A 589 -11.39 22.92 22.20
C ARG A 589 -10.17 22.04 21.98
N SER A 590 -9.97 21.62 20.73
CA SER A 590 -8.90 20.69 20.38
C SER A 590 -7.54 21.21 20.85
N LYS A 591 -6.68 20.33 21.36
CA LYS A 591 -5.35 20.68 21.91
C LYS A 591 -4.32 21.14 20.85
N TYR A 592 -4.73 21.24 19.59
CA TYR A 592 -3.89 21.63 18.46
C TYR A 592 -4.21 23.05 18.02
N GLN A 593 -3.31 23.67 17.27
CA GLN A 593 -3.43 25.08 16.87
C GLN A 593 -4.77 25.37 16.18
N PHE A 594 -5.32 26.55 16.45
CA PHE A 594 -6.64 27.03 16.00
C PHE A 594 -7.85 26.18 16.47
N GLY A 595 -7.66 25.18 17.34
CA GLY A 595 -8.75 24.41 17.95
C GLY A 595 -9.40 23.36 17.03
N LEU A 596 -8.84 23.11 15.84
CA LEU A 596 -9.34 22.08 14.92
C LEU A 596 -8.78 20.68 15.28
N PRO A 597 -9.58 19.59 15.16
CA PRO A 597 -9.12 18.23 15.36
C PRO A 597 -8.21 17.73 14.22
N LEU A 598 -7.30 16.80 14.53
CA LEU A 598 -6.29 16.30 13.57
C LEU A 598 -6.89 15.76 12.26
N HIS A 599 -8.10 15.19 12.28
CA HIS A 599 -8.71 14.65 11.06
C HIS A 599 -9.10 15.75 10.05
N LEU A 600 -9.39 16.98 10.51
CA LEU A 600 -9.58 18.14 9.63
C LEU A 600 -8.23 18.70 9.18
N TRP A 601 -7.25 18.83 10.08
CA TRP A 601 -5.88 19.23 9.70
C TRP A 601 -5.28 18.30 8.64
N ARG A 602 -5.47 16.98 8.78
CA ARG A 602 -5.11 15.99 7.76
C ARG A 602 -5.72 16.30 6.41
N ARG A 603 -7.04 16.58 6.34
CA ARG A 603 -7.71 16.91 5.07
C ARG A 603 -7.13 18.18 4.46
N ILE A 604 -7.09 19.28 5.23
CA ILE A 604 -6.60 20.59 4.80
C ILE A 604 -5.17 20.48 4.25
N ILE A 605 -4.26 19.84 4.98
CA ILE A 605 -2.86 19.71 4.59
C ILE A 605 -2.71 18.75 3.40
N ALA A 606 -3.42 17.61 3.39
CA ALA A 606 -3.31 16.64 2.29
C ALA A 606 -3.83 17.19 0.96
N GLU A 607 -4.87 18.03 1.01
CA GLU A 607 -5.49 18.71 -0.12
C GLU A 607 -4.61 19.87 -0.61
N ALA A 608 -4.19 20.77 0.27
CA ALA A 608 -3.30 21.90 -0.06
C ALA A 608 -1.93 21.46 -0.62
N MET A 609 -1.46 20.26 -0.25
CA MET A 609 -0.21 19.69 -0.75
C MET A 609 -0.37 18.76 -1.96
N GLY A 610 -1.61 18.49 -2.41
CA GLY A 610 -1.88 17.58 -3.54
C GLY A 610 -1.43 16.13 -3.31
N VAL A 611 -1.29 15.68 -2.06
CA VAL A 611 -0.82 14.32 -1.73
C VAL A 611 -1.95 13.27 -1.67
N ASN A 612 -3.19 13.70 -1.90
CA ASN A 612 -4.33 12.80 -2.11
C ASN A 612 -4.08 11.88 -3.31
N GLY A 613 -4.21 10.56 -3.12
CA GLY A 613 -3.83 9.57 -4.12
C GLY A 613 -2.31 9.32 -4.27
N ILE A 614 -1.47 10.02 -3.49
CA ILE A 614 -0.08 9.62 -3.23
C ILE A 614 -0.07 8.79 -1.94
N LEU A 615 -0.26 9.46 -0.79
CA LEU A 615 -0.29 8.85 0.54
C LEU A 615 -1.69 8.32 0.88
N HIS A 616 -1.79 7.17 1.54
CA HIS A 616 -3.06 6.64 2.07
C HIS A 616 -3.59 7.55 3.21
N PRO A 617 -4.92 7.70 3.43
CA PRO A 617 -5.46 8.47 4.55
C PRO A 617 -4.85 8.11 5.93
N ASP A 618 -4.58 6.83 6.18
CA ASP A 618 -3.87 6.36 7.39
C ASP A 618 -2.45 6.90 7.48
N GLN A 619 -1.69 6.91 6.37
CA GLN A 619 -0.33 7.43 6.33
C GLN A 619 -0.33 8.93 6.55
N GLN A 620 -1.26 9.65 5.91
CA GLN A 620 -1.52 11.07 6.18
C GLN A 620 -1.84 11.32 7.66
N MET A 621 -2.64 10.45 8.30
CA MET A 621 -2.98 10.54 9.73
C MET A 621 -1.77 10.24 10.63
N LYS A 622 -0.99 9.20 10.32
CA LYS A 622 0.26 8.88 11.03
C LYS A 622 1.26 10.04 10.96
N ILE A 623 1.50 10.59 9.75
CA ILE A 623 2.32 11.77 9.52
C ILE A 623 1.85 12.95 10.39
N VAL A 624 0.56 13.29 10.34
CA VAL A 624 -0.02 14.42 11.10
C VAL A 624 0.08 14.22 12.62
N SER A 625 -0.11 12.98 13.10
CA SER A 625 -0.06 12.65 14.53
C SER A 625 1.37 12.64 15.06
N TYR A 626 2.33 12.18 14.26
CA TYR A 626 3.77 12.19 14.53
C TYR A 626 4.35 13.61 14.42
N ALA A 627 3.89 14.40 13.46
CA ALA A 627 4.24 15.82 13.32
C ALA A 627 3.86 16.62 14.57
N ALA A 628 2.65 16.39 15.11
CA ALA A 628 2.07 17.05 16.28
C ALA A 628 2.54 16.47 17.64
N SER A 629 3.57 15.60 17.65
CA SER A 629 4.06 14.95 18.86
C SER A 629 5.46 15.44 19.25
N TRP A 630 5.57 16.09 20.41
CA TRP A 630 6.85 16.48 21.00
C TRP A 630 7.76 15.27 21.29
N GLY A 631 7.20 14.14 21.71
CA GLY A 631 7.96 12.89 21.91
C GLY A 631 8.46 12.25 20.61
N ALA A 632 7.78 12.50 19.49
CA ALA A 632 8.30 12.11 18.17
C ALA A 632 9.50 12.99 17.77
N LEU A 633 9.43 14.31 18.01
CA LEU A 633 10.56 15.21 17.79
C LEU A 633 11.74 14.88 18.71
N GLU A 634 11.50 14.52 19.98
CA GLU A 634 12.55 14.04 20.89
C GLU A 634 13.20 12.74 20.38
N ALA A 635 12.41 11.79 19.87
CA ALA A 635 12.93 10.58 19.23
C ALA A 635 13.74 10.89 17.96
N GLU A 636 13.31 11.83 17.13
CA GLU A 636 14.10 12.34 15.99
C GLU A 636 15.42 12.97 16.44
N MET A 637 15.42 13.72 17.53
CA MET A 637 16.64 14.33 18.05
C MET A 637 17.57 13.35 18.77
N SER A 638 17.05 12.22 19.27
CA SER A 638 17.84 11.10 19.79
C SER A 638 18.65 10.36 18.72
N ILE A 639 18.31 10.54 17.43
CA ILE A 639 19.01 9.92 16.30
C ILE A 639 19.91 10.89 15.52
N ASN A 640 20.05 12.13 16.00
CA ASN A 640 21.09 13.06 15.53
C ASN A 640 22.49 12.41 15.65
N GLY A 641 23.33 12.64 14.65
CA GLY A 641 24.67 12.04 14.56
C GLY A 641 24.72 10.69 13.81
N ALA A 642 23.58 10.05 13.56
CA ALA A 642 23.50 9.03 12.50
C ALA A 642 23.63 9.70 11.11
N ALA A 643 24.01 8.94 10.08
CA ALA A 643 24.07 9.47 8.71
C ALA A 643 22.67 9.88 8.21
N GLU A 644 22.58 10.94 7.40
CA GLU A 644 21.29 11.52 6.94
C GLU A 644 20.31 10.46 6.43
N HIS A 645 20.73 9.60 5.50
CA HIS A 645 19.90 8.54 4.94
C HIS A 645 19.38 7.53 6.00
N GLN A 646 20.10 7.32 7.10
CA GLN A 646 19.65 6.51 8.24
C GLN A 646 18.64 7.24 9.12
N GLN A 647 18.79 8.56 9.29
CA GLN A 647 17.80 9.40 9.97
C GLN A 647 16.49 9.42 9.18
N LEU A 648 16.58 9.73 7.88
CA LEU A 648 15.44 9.71 6.94
C LEU A 648 14.76 8.33 6.93
N TRP A 649 15.51 7.23 6.94
CA TRP A 649 14.96 5.89 7.06
C TRP A 649 14.14 5.72 8.36
N LYS A 650 14.74 5.99 9.53
CA LYS A 650 14.04 5.84 10.82
C LYS A 650 12.75 6.67 10.90
N ILE A 651 12.75 7.88 10.36
CA ILE A 651 11.57 8.75 10.32
C ILE A 651 10.49 8.13 9.42
N LEU A 652 10.83 7.76 8.17
CA LEU A 652 9.91 7.15 7.20
C LEU A 652 9.33 5.81 7.66
N ASP A 653 10.10 5.02 8.43
CA ASP A 653 9.67 3.75 9.02
C ASP A 653 8.71 4.00 10.20
N SER A 654 9.04 4.96 11.08
CA SER A 654 8.19 5.37 12.23
C SER A 654 6.79 5.85 11.82
N ILE A 655 6.68 6.51 10.64
CA ILE A 655 5.42 7.00 10.07
C ILE A 655 4.79 6.03 9.05
N ASP A 656 5.33 4.82 8.90
CA ASP A 656 4.82 3.75 8.01
C ASP A 656 4.60 4.22 6.55
N CYS A 657 5.59 4.96 6.01
CA CYS A 657 5.55 5.54 4.67
C CYS A 657 6.49 4.84 3.66
N PHE A 658 7.03 3.68 4.02
CA PHE A 658 7.63 2.74 3.06
C PHE A 658 6.63 1.72 2.50
N THR A 659 5.59 1.40 3.26
CA THR A 659 4.57 0.43 2.88
C THR A 659 3.55 1.07 1.94
N TYR A 660 2.79 0.22 1.26
CA TYR A 660 1.54 0.61 0.60
C TYR A 660 0.37 -0.04 1.31
N LYS A 661 -0.74 0.69 1.35
CA LYS A 661 -2.05 0.16 1.77
C LYS A 661 -2.97 0.05 0.55
N PRO A 662 -3.75 -1.03 0.42
CA PRO A 662 -4.90 -1.05 -0.48
C PRO A 662 -5.90 0.03 -0.06
N LEU A 663 -6.85 0.35 -0.93
CA LEU A 663 -8.02 1.09 -0.50
C LEU A 663 -8.95 0.09 0.22
N SER A 664 -9.31 0.42 1.45
CA SER A 664 -10.35 -0.23 2.26
C SER A 664 -11.71 0.42 2.02
#